data_AF-A0A1W2B844-F1
#
_entry.id   AF-A0A1W2B844-F1
#
_cell.length_a   1.000
_cell.length_b   1.000
_cell.length_c   1.000
_cell.angle_alpha   90.00
_cell.angle_beta   90.00
_cell.angle_gamma   90.00
#
_symmetry.space_group_name_H-M   'P 1'
#
loop_
_entity.id
_entity.type
_entity.pdbx_description
1 polymer ?
#
loop_
_entity_poly.entity_id
_entity_poly.type
_entity_poly.pdbx_seq_one_letter_code
_entity_poly.pdbx_strand_id
1 'polypeptide(L)'
;MPKAGLITFHFAHHYGAQLQAYALMAAVDRLGHTCEIIDYRLPHTTGTNRLFQPMSGLRSGVYNAHTALHYPPMKARHDRFEAFVSEHMRLGPRRYETIQELCDDPPRCDVLLAGSDQIWNPFIFQSGHFDPSFFLAFPGESPRAAYAPSFGVSSIPDEMQEELRGYLSRFAALSSREARGSEIIEEISGRRAETVLDPTLLLTGEDWSALAKEPDIRSPYILCYFISDFSVLEPYARRLAAETGLPLVHLAGMRRHIPGSRVIYDAGPREFLGWFRGASFVLTNSFHGTVFSLQFQKPFFTAVSPKEQIEPSHSRTYSLLHTLGLSRRIAGLPGEAGLSDPVDYAAAEERLKSEREHSLSFLRAGLRGEELPRAASESAEPGGASVCLCKAADCTGCGACFNVCPAGAISMEPDREGFLRPVLDDSKCIRCLKCQAACPVLAQTEPRPQGKVYAARNKDADVLSKSTSGGFFSVLAIDILSRGGTVFGAAFDDSMVLRHRGARNEEELGAFRGAKYVQSDTGTVFREVKKELSSGRPVLFSGTPCQVDGLYHFLGNDSENLLTCDLVCHGVPSPAVFFDWVHFLENRQRAKITEIRFRDKRKGWAHSSFTARLSDGREYVKPLMDTGFGRGFGMALFLRPSCHRCRYSAASRRGDFTLGDFWGLAPGALPGGEEQGASLVLVNSEKASSLFERLSPGFECVPRSMEEAVAGNPRLSSPIAASAQRGAFFSAWRLLPFEEVSKRFLVPALSRKAAARLLGPGVKAKIRKIIGG
;
A
#
# COMPACT_ATOMS: atom_id res chain seq x y z
N MET A 1 -34.20 36.76 -1.58
CA MET A 1 -32.98 36.11 -1.05
C MET A 1 -31.89 36.26 -2.09
N PRO A 2 -30.63 36.54 -1.73
CA PRO A 2 -29.54 36.66 -2.69
C PRO A 2 -29.33 35.34 -3.45
N LYS A 3 -28.97 35.41 -4.72
CA LYS A 3 -28.84 34.27 -5.61
C LYS A 3 -27.38 33.82 -5.74
N ALA A 4 -27.13 32.54 -5.48
CA ALA A 4 -25.82 31.92 -5.63
C ALA A 4 -25.80 31.00 -6.86
N GLY A 5 -24.82 31.18 -7.75
CA GLY A 5 -24.62 30.34 -8.93
C GLY A 5 -23.55 29.29 -8.68
N LEU A 6 -23.94 28.01 -8.63
CA LEU A 6 -23.06 26.88 -8.35
C LEU A 6 -22.62 26.17 -9.63
N ILE A 7 -21.32 26.06 -9.91
CA ILE A 7 -20.80 25.21 -10.99
C ILE A 7 -20.10 23.97 -10.44
N THR A 8 -20.57 22.79 -10.86
CA THR A 8 -20.02 21.48 -10.50
C THR A 8 -20.55 20.37 -11.41
N PHE A 9 -20.00 19.15 -11.29
CA PHE A 9 -20.59 17.97 -11.87
C PHE A 9 -21.92 17.63 -11.17
N HIS A 10 -23.01 17.73 -11.91
CA HIS A 10 -24.37 17.50 -11.41
C HIS A 10 -25.21 16.56 -12.30
N PHE A 11 -24.75 16.25 -13.51
CA PHE A 11 -25.53 15.49 -14.51
C PHE A 11 -24.95 14.09 -14.81
N ALA A 12 -23.74 13.77 -14.35
CA ALA A 12 -23.17 12.43 -14.54
C ALA A 12 -23.96 11.38 -13.76
N HIS A 13 -24.21 10.20 -14.35
CA HIS A 13 -24.90 9.07 -13.69
C HIS A 13 -24.01 8.36 -12.66
N HIS A 14 -23.53 9.15 -11.70
CA HIS A 14 -22.59 8.80 -10.66
C HIS A 14 -23.12 9.34 -9.32
N TYR A 15 -23.31 8.45 -8.33
CA TYR A 15 -23.92 8.81 -7.04
C TYR A 15 -23.20 9.97 -6.37
N GLY A 16 -21.86 9.92 -6.36
CA GLY A 16 -21.05 10.97 -5.75
C GLY A 16 -21.29 12.34 -6.35
N ALA A 17 -21.33 12.44 -7.69
CA ALA A 17 -21.46 13.71 -8.40
C ALA A 17 -22.82 14.37 -8.13
N GLN A 18 -23.91 13.59 -8.19
CA GLN A 18 -25.24 14.13 -7.93
C GLN A 18 -25.49 14.43 -6.44
N LEU A 19 -25.06 13.54 -5.53
CA LEU A 19 -25.31 13.73 -4.10
C LEU A 19 -24.51 14.91 -3.54
N GLN A 20 -23.25 15.12 -3.97
CA GLN A 20 -22.48 16.28 -3.53
C GLN A 20 -23.06 17.60 -4.08
N ALA A 21 -23.53 17.61 -5.34
CA ALA A 21 -24.12 18.80 -5.95
C ALA A 21 -25.42 19.20 -5.25
N TYR A 22 -26.29 18.22 -4.97
CA TYR A 22 -27.50 18.43 -4.18
C TYR A 22 -27.16 18.94 -2.78
N ALA A 23 -26.19 18.33 -2.10
CA ALA A 23 -25.85 18.69 -0.73
C ALA A 23 -25.31 20.12 -0.61
N LEU A 24 -24.47 20.55 -1.56
CA LEU A 24 -23.96 21.91 -1.58
C LEU A 24 -25.07 22.92 -1.87
N MET A 25 -25.93 22.64 -2.85
CA MET A 25 -27.11 23.46 -3.14
C MET A 25 -28.01 23.61 -1.91
N ALA A 26 -28.33 22.51 -1.23
CA ALA A 26 -29.16 22.50 -0.03
C ALA A 26 -28.50 23.25 1.15
N ALA A 27 -27.18 23.12 1.32
CA ALA A 27 -26.44 23.85 2.35
C ALA A 27 -26.45 25.37 2.10
N VAL A 28 -26.27 25.79 0.84
CA VAL A 28 -26.37 27.20 0.44
C VAL A 28 -27.78 27.74 0.67
N ASP A 29 -28.81 26.97 0.32
CA ASP A 29 -30.21 27.34 0.58
C ASP A 29 -30.47 27.56 2.09
N ARG A 30 -29.95 26.68 2.95
CA ARG A 30 -30.05 26.82 4.42
C ARG A 30 -29.29 28.01 5.00
N LEU A 31 -28.27 28.50 4.29
CA LEU A 31 -27.51 29.70 4.66
C LEU A 31 -28.15 31.01 4.18
N GLY A 32 -29.38 30.95 3.67
CA GLY A 32 -30.19 32.13 3.36
C GLY A 32 -30.04 32.66 1.93
N HIS A 33 -29.46 31.87 1.03
CA HIS A 33 -29.35 32.20 -0.40
C HIS A 33 -30.33 31.34 -1.22
N THR A 34 -30.65 31.74 -2.44
CA THR A 34 -31.28 30.87 -3.43
C THR A 34 -30.17 30.31 -4.32
N CYS A 35 -29.82 29.03 -4.14
CA CYS A 35 -28.81 28.38 -4.95
C CYS A 35 -29.37 27.89 -6.28
N GLU A 36 -28.77 28.27 -7.39
CA GLU A 36 -29.01 27.68 -8.71
C GLU A 36 -27.74 26.98 -9.20
N ILE A 37 -27.86 25.75 -9.64
CA ILE A 37 -26.78 25.03 -10.30
C ILE A 37 -26.71 25.50 -11.75
N ILE A 38 -25.57 26.03 -12.16
CA ILE A 38 -25.28 26.38 -13.55
C ILE A 38 -25.30 25.07 -14.36
N ASP A 39 -26.26 24.93 -15.30
CA ASP A 39 -26.44 23.72 -16.14
C ASP A 39 -25.35 23.61 -17.21
N TYR A 40 -24.09 23.54 -16.76
CA TYR A 40 -22.92 23.34 -17.59
C TYR A 40 -22.67 21.84 -17.81
N ARG A 41 -22.77 21.39 -19.07
CA ARG A 41 -22.65 19.99 -19.45
C ARG A 41 -21.59 19.76 -20.53
N LEU A 42 -20.53 19.06 -20.14
CA LEU A 42 -19.52 18.62 -21.09
C LEU A 42 -20.08 17.50 -22.00
N PRO A 43 -20.02 17.64 -23.34
CA PRO A 43 -20.53 16.63 -24.28
C PRO A 43 -19.93 15.22 -24.09
N HIS A 44 -18.66 15.15 -23.68
CA HIS A 44 -17.99 13.86 -23.46
C HIS A 44 -18.46 13.18 -22.16
N THR A 45 -18.81 13.95 -21.13
CA THR A 45 -19.33 13.42 -19.87
C THR A 45 -20.80 12.99 -20.04
N THR A 46 -21.62 13.72 -20.81
CA THR A 46 -23.01 13.31 -21.10
C THR A 46 -23.05 12.03 -21.95
N GLY A 47 -22.06 11.83 -22.82
CA GLY A 47 -21.86 10.58 -23.55
C GLY A 47 -21.67 9.35 -22.65
N THR A 48 -21.15 9.50 -21.43
CA THR A 48 -20.95 8.38 -20.49
C THR A 48 -22.25 7.88 -19.86
N ASN A 49 -23.32 8.68 -19.87
CA ASN A 49 -24.65 8.29 -19.37
C ASN A 49 -25.40 7.35 -20.34
N ARG A 50 -24.87 7.13 -21.56
CA ARG A 50 -25.48 6.25 -22.56
C ARG A 50 -25.45 4.80 -22.07
N LEU A 51 -26.63 4.18 -22.06
CA LEU A 51 -26.77 2.76 -21.73
C LEU A 51 -25.97 1.85 -22.67
N PHE A 52 -25.92 2.21 -23.96
CA PHE A 52 -25.15 1.52 -24.99
C PHE A 52 -23.99 2.39 -25.48
N GLN A 53 -22.82 1.78 -25.63
CA GLN A 53 -21.62 2.43 -26.14
C GLN A 53 -21.53 2.26 -27.65
N PRO A 54 -20.98 3.24 -28.39
CA PRO A 54 -20.69 3.07 -29.81
C PRO A 54 -19.81 1.83 -30.06
N MET A 55 -20.14 1.05 -31.09
CA MET A 55 -19.41 -0.17 -31.44
C MET A 55 -18.03 0.19 -32.03
N SER A 56 -17.00 0.14 -31.19
CA SER A 56 -15.61 0.46 -31.56
C SER A 56 -14.63 -0.71 -31.38
N GLY A 57 -15.12 -1.88 -30.91
CA GLY A 57 -14.33 -3.11 -30.78
C GLY A 57 -14.91 -4.14 -29.80
N LEU A 58 -14.17 -5.25 -29.58
CA LEU A 58 -14.64 -6.40 -28.79
C LEU A 58 -15.05 -6.03 -27.35
N ARG A 59 -14.37 -5.07 -26.71
CA ARG A 59 -14.74 -4.57 -25.38
C ARG A 59 -16.09 -3.86 -25.37
N SER A 60 -16.38 -3.04 -26.39
CA SER A 60 -17.68 -2.36 -26.55
C SER A 60 -18.80 -3.35 -26.86
N GLY A 61 -18.52 -4.42 -27.61
CA GLY A 61 -19.47 -5.51 -27.86
C GLY A 61 -19.84 -6.28 -26.59
N VAL A 62 -18.85 -6.68 -25.77
CA VAL A 62 -19.10 -7.29 -24.45
C VAL A 62 -19.82 -6.32 -23.52
N TYR A 63 -19.53 -5.02 -23.61
CA TYR A 63 -20.24 -4.00 -22.85
C TYR A 63 -21.72 -3.98 -23.19
N ASN A 64 -22.04 -3.84 -24.49
CA ASN A 64 -23.41 -3.75 -24.96
C ASN A 64 -24.19 -5.05 -24.71
N ALA A 65 -23.55 -6.22 -24.79
CA ALA A 65 -24.17 -7.50 -24.46
C ALA A 65 -24.58 -7.59 -22.98
N HIS A 66 -23.71 -7.15 -22.06
CA HIS A 66 -24.04 -7.07 -20.64
C HIS A 66 -25.17 -6.07 -20.38
N THR A 67 -25.13 -4.90 -21.02
CA THR A 67 -26.23 -3.92 -20.94
C THR A 67 -27.54 -4.53 -21.43
N ALA A 68 -27.54 -5.22 -22.57
CA ALA A 68 -28.74 -5.85 -23.11
C ALA A 68 -29.33 -6.91 -22.16
N LEU A 69 -28.48 -7.73 -21.54
CA LEU A 69 -28.89 -8.74 -20.56
C LEU A 69 -29.60 -8.14 -19.33
N HIS A 70 -29.18 -6.93 -18.92
CA HIS A 70 -29.70 -6.23 -17.75
C HIS A 70 -30.41 -4.93 -18.12
N TYR A 71 -30.99 -4.85 -19.32
CA TYR A 71 -31.50 -3.59 -19.86
C TYR A 71 -32.62 -2.98 -19.01
N PRO A 72 -33.68 -3.73 -18.62
CA PRO A 72 -34.76 -3.14 -17.81
C PRO A 72 -34.28 -2.49 -16.50
N PRO A 73 -33.49 -3.17 -15.62
CA PRO A 73 -33.01 -2.52 -14.40
C PRO A 73 -32.00 -1.39 -14.68
N MET A 74 -31.16 -1.49 -15.71
CA MET A 74 -30.24 -0.40 -16.08
C MET A 74 -30.97 0.84 -16.60
N LYS A 75 -32.06 0.66 -17.36
CA LYS A 75 -32.94 1.75 -17.79
C LYS A 75 -33.66 2.38 -16.59
N ALA A 76 -34.17 1.57 -15.65
CA ALA A 76 -34.76 2.08 -14.42
C ALA A 76 -33.77 2.91 -13.59
N ARG A 77 -32.51 2.46 -13.48
CA ARG A 77 -31.44 3.24 -12.86
C ARG A 77 -31.24 4.57 -13.57
N HIS A 78 -31.09 4.55 -14.89
CA HIS A 78 -30.90 5.76 -15.70
C HIS A 78 -32.03 6.77 -15.43
N ASP A 79 -33.28 6.32 -15.45
CA ASP A 79 -34.44 7.18 -15.20
C ASP A 79 -34.47 7.75 -13.78
N ARG A 80 -34.06 6.96 -12.78
CA ARG A 80 -33.96 7.44 -11.39
C ARG A 80 -32.86 8.48 -11.20
N PHE A 81 -31.77 8.40 -11.96
CA PHE A 81 -30.71 9.42 -11.96
C PHE A 81 -31.19 10.73 -12.60
N GLU A 82 -31.94 10.67 -13.69
CA GLU A 82 -32.54 11.85 -14.33
C GLU A 82 -33.63 12.47 -13.43
N ALA A 83 -34.51 11.63 -12.87
CA ALA A 83 -35.56 12.06 -11.96
C ALA A 83 -35.00 12.78 -10.73
N PHE A 84 -33.90 12.29 -10.16
CA PHE A 84 -33.27 12.93 -9.00
C PHE A 84 -32.83 14.37 -9.30
N VAL A 85 -32.25 14.62 -10.49
CA VAL A 85 -31.87 15.97 -10.91
C VAL A 85 -33.11 16.84 -11.09
N SER A 86 -34.10 16.36 -11.84
CA SER A 86 -35.30 17.16 -12.13
C SER A 86 -36.17 17.46 -10.92
N GLU A 87 -36.23 16.55 -9.95
CA GLU A 87 -37.11 16.65 -8.78
C GLU A 87 -36.45 17.34 -7.58
N HIS A 88 -35.11 17.26 -7.45
CA HIS A 88 -34.41 17.72 -6.26
C HIS A 88 -33.35 18.80 -6.50
N MET A 89 -32.96 19.09 -7.75
CA MET A 89 -31.95 20.12 -8.04
C MET A 89 -32.57 21.31 -8.77
N ARG A 90 -32.15 22.51 -8.38
CA ARG A 90 -32.53 23.76 -9.03
C ARG A 90 -31.50 24.11 -10.09
N LEU A 91 -31.71 23.66 -11.32
CA LEU A 91 -30.86 24.03 -12.46
C LEU A 91 -31.20 25.44 -12.95
N GLY A 92 -30.18 26.17 -13.40
CA GLY A 92 -30.35 27.45 -14.07
C GLY A 92 -31.16 27.32 -15.37
N PRO A 93 -31.81 28.41 -15.81
CA PRO A 93 -32.75 28.36 -16.95
C PRO A 93 -32.08 28.12 -18.30
N ARG A 94 -30.76 28.35 -18.39
CA ARG A 94 -29.96 28.17 -19.61
C ARG A 94 -28.96 27.03 -19.41
N ARG A 95 -28.89 26.15 -20.40
CA ARG A 95 -27.85 25.14 -20.53
C ARG A 95 -26.63 25.72 -21.24
N TYR A 96 -25.46 25.32 -20.78
CA TYR A 96 -24.17 25.67 -21.37
C TYR A 96 -23.38 24.40 -21.69
N GLU A 97 -22.72 24.35 -22.84
CA GLU A 97 -21.84 23.24 -23.25
C GLU A 97 -20.38 23.69 -23.45
N THR A 98 -20.13 24.99 -23.52
CA THR A 98 -18.78 25.56 -23.72
C THR A 98 -18.55 26.78 -22.83
N ILE A 99 -17.28 27.09 -22.56
CA ILE A 99 -16.90 28.34 -21.88
C ILE A 99 -17.33 29.58 -22.69
N GLN A 100 -17.34 29.50 -24.02
CA GLN A 100 -17.75 30.64 -24.86
C GLN A 100 -19.20 31.02 -24.60
N GLU A 101 -20.11 30.05 -24.46
CA GLU A 101 -21.51 30.34 -24.13
C GLU A 101 -21.67 31.00 -22.75
N LEU A 102 -20.83 30.63 -21.78
CA LEU A 102 -20.78 31.28 -20.46
C LEU A 102 -20.20 32.69 -20.55
N CYS A 103 -19.28 32.94 -21.48
CA CYS A 103 -18.74 34.28 -21.75
C CYS A 103 -19.75 35.19 -22.43
N ASP A 104 -20.53 34.64 -23.38
CA ASP A 104 -21.50 35.40 -24.19
C ASP A 104 -22.75 35.78 -23.38
N ASP A 105 -23.19 34.92 -22.46
CA ASP A 105 -24.35 35.17 -21.59
C ASP A 105 -24.13 34.59 -20.19
N PRO A 106 -23.33 35.27 -19.34
CA PRO A 106 -23.02 34.76 -18.00
C PRO A 106 -24.25 34.73 -17.09
N PRO A 107 -24.37 33.74 -16.19
CA PRO A 107 -25.50 33.63 -15.28
C PRO A 107 -25.55 34.81 -14.30
N ARG A 108 -26.72 35.45 -14.17
CA ARG A 108 -26.96 36.56 -13.24
C ARG A 108 -27.12 36.05 -11.81
N CYS A 109 -26.06 36.12 -11.02
CA CYS A 109 -26.02 35.70 -9.61
C CYS A 109 -25.31 36.78 -8.77
N ASP A 110 -25.68 36.90 -7.50
CA ASP A 110 -25.03 37.79 -6.54
C ASP A 110 -23.66 37.25 -6.10
N VAL A 111 -23.48 35.92 -6.12
CA VAL A 111 -22.21 35.23 -5.84
C VAL A 111 -22.09 33.98 -6.71
N LEU A 112 -20.86 33.65 -7.12
CA LEU A 112 -20.55 32.45 -7.88
C LEU A 112 -19.72 31.48 -7.04
N LEU A 113 -20.09 30.20 -7.08
CA LEU A 113 -19.44 29.13 -6.36
C LEU A 113 -18.87 28.10 -7.34
N ALA A 114 -17.57 27.81 -7.19
CA ALA A 114 -16.94 26.66 -7.82
C ALA A 114 -16.86 25.52 -6.83
N GLY A 115 -17.42 24.37 -7.17
CA GLY A 115 -17.30 23.17 -6.38
C GLY A 115 -18.61 22.44 -6.17
N SER A 116 -18.59 21.22 -5.65
CA SER A 116 -17.40 20.47 -5.26
C SER A 116 -17.02 19.46 -6.36
N ASP A 117 -16.39 18.35 -6.01
CA ASP A 117 -15.90 17.24 -6.86
C ASP A 117 -14.55 17.53 -7.54
N GLN A 118 -14.07 16.61 -8.37
CA GLN A 118 -12.78 16.67 -9.06
C GLN A 118 -12.77 17.68 -10.23
N ILE A 119 -13.49 18.79 -10.11
CA ILE A 119 -13.65 19.79 -11.17
C ILE A 119 -12.35 20.53 -11.50
N TRP A 120 -11.33 20.44 -10.64
CA TRP A 120 -9.98 20.97 -10.85
C TRP A 120 -8.95 19.89 -11.19
N ASN A 121 -9.38 18.68 -11.51
CA ASN A 121 -8.47 17.64 -12.00
C ASN A 121 -8.22 17.83 -13.51
N PRO A 122 -7.01 18.15 -13.97
CA PRO A 122 -6.77 18.38 -15.39
C PRO A 122 -6.83 17.10 -16.25
N PHE A 123 -6.67 15.94 -15.63
CA PHE A 123 -6.55 14.66 -16.34
C PHE A 123 -7.88 13.96 -16.61
N ILE A 124 -9.01 14.51 -16.12
CA ILE A 124 -10.34 13.94 -16.39
C ILE A 124 -11.02 14.59 -17.60
N PHE A 125 -10.44 15.67 -18.14
CA PHE A 125 -10.93 16.35 -19.34
C PHE A 125 -10.22 15.83 -20.58
N GLN A 126 -10.93 15.79 -21.72
CA GLN A 126 -10.38 15.27 -22.99
C GLN A 126 -9.15 16.03 -23.50
N SER A 127 -9.03 17.32 -23.14
CA SER A 127 -7.87 18.14 -23.46
C SER A 127 -6.60 17.70 -22.74
N GLY A 128 -6.72 17.02 -21.59
CA GLY A 128 -5.60 16.84 -20.66
C GLY A 128 -5.20 18.14 -19.94
N HIS A 129 -6.04 19.18 -20.03
CA HIS A 129 -5.84 20.50 -19.43
C HIS A 129 -7.04 20.87 -18.53
N PHE A 130 -6.91 21.95 -17.75
CA PHE A 130 -8.02 22.48 -16.97
C PHE A 130 -9.18 22.94 -17.87
N ASP A 131 -10.41 22.85 -17.35
CA ASP A 131 -11.56 23.50 -17.98
C ASP A 131 -11.85 24.84 -17.28
N PRO A 132 -11.70 25.99 -17.97
CA PRO A 132 -11.87 27.32 -17.38
C PRO A 132 -13.25 27.56 -16.75
N SER A 133 -14.28 26.84 -17.20
CA SER A 133 -15.65 27.00 -16.71
C SER A 133 -15.72 26.67 -15.21
N PHE A 134 -15.06 25.60 -14.79
CA PHE A 134 -15.00 25.16 -13.39
C PHE A 134 -14.13 26.05 -12.49
N PHE A 135 -13.40 27.00 -13.08
CA PHE A 135 -12.73 28.08 -12.37
C PHE A 135 -13.51 29.40 -12.40
N LEU A 136 -14.76 29.38 -12.89
CA LEU A 136 -15.60 30.57 -13.05
C LEU A 136 -14.92 31.65 -13.89
N ALA A 137 -14.16 31.23 -14.91
CA ALA A 137 -13.28 32.11 -15.68
C ALA A 137 -13.99 32.94 -16.76
N PHE A 138 -15.32 33.10 -16.69
CA PHE A 138 -16.12 33.95 -17.57
C PHE A 138 -16.32 35.38 -16.99
N PRO A 139 -16.74 36.38 -17.79
CA PRO A 139 -16.94 37.75 -17.35
C PRO A 139 -18.02 37.88 -16.26
N GLY A 140 -17.86 38.88 -15.39
CA GLY A 140 -18.83 39.18 -14.33
C GLY A 140 -18.16 39.75 -13.07
N GLU A 141 -18.89 40.64 -12.39
CA GLU A 141 -18.43 41.33 -11.17
C GLU A 141 -18.77 40.57 -9.88
N SER A 142 -19.61 39.53 -9.97
CA SER A 142 -20.01 38.74 -8.80
C SER A 142 -18.78 38.14 -8.10
N PRO A 143 -18.69 38.21 -6.76
CA PRO A 143 -17.66 37.53 -5.99
C PRO A 143 -17.64 36.03 -6.30
N ARG A 144 -16.44 35.44 -6.29
CA ARG A 144 -16.21 34.02 -6.58
C ARG A 144 -15.67 33.34 -5.34
N ALA A 145 -16.25 32.22 -4.92
CA ALA A 145 -15.69 31.40 -3.86
C ALA A 145 -15.59 29.93 -4.30
N ALA A 146 -14.52 29.26 -3.87
CA ALA A 146 -14.32 27.84 -4.12
C ALA A 146 -14.69 27.06 -2.87
N TYR A 147 -15.67 26.16 -2.97
CA TYR A 147 -16.06 25.26 -1.89
C TYR A 147 -15.69 23.82 -2.24
N ALA A 148 -14.67 23.30 -1.56
CA ALA A 148 -14.21 21.92 -1.69
C ALA A 148 -13.94 21.40 -3.12
N PRO A 149 -13.45 22.15 -4.13
CA PRO A 149 -12.95 21.52 -5.34
C PRO A 149 -11.76 20.61 -5.03
N SER A 150 -11.63 19.54 -5.81
CA SER A 150 -10.57 18.54 -5.67
C SER A 150 -9.71 18.47 -6.92
N PHE A 151 -8.40 18.34 -6.74
CA PHE A 151 -7.46 18.12 -7.85
C PHE A 151 -7.35 16.63 -8.20
N GLY A 152 -7.57 15.74 -7.22
CA GLY A 152 -7.46 14.30 -7.44
C GLY A 152 -6.05 13.80 -7.78
N VAL A 153 -5.04 14.66 -7.67
CA VAL A 153 -3.63 14.38 -7.95
C VAL A 153 -2.72 14.96 -6.86
N SER A 154 -1.48 14.47 -6.79
CA SER A 154 -0.50 14.89 -5.78
C SER A 154 0.28 16.15 -6.19
N SER A 155 0.33 16.48 -7.48
CA SER A 155 1.03 17.65 -8.00
C SER A 155 0.45 18.05 -9.35
N ILE A 156 0.62 19.33 -9.70
CA ILE A 156 0.26 19.89 -10.99
C ILE A 156 1.54 20.00 -11.84
N PRO A 157 1.51 19.58 -13.12
CA PRO A 157 2.66 19.76 -14.02
C PRO A 157 3.10 21.22 -14.11
N ASP A 158 4.40 21.45 -14.20
CA ASP A 158 4.99 22.81 -14.18
C ASP A 158 4.41 23.71 -15.26
N GLU A 159 4.13 23.16 -16.45
CA GLU A 159 3.54 23.86 -17.59
C GLU A 159 2.10 24.38 -17.35
N MET A 160 1.41 23.89 -16.32
CA MET A 160 0.03 24.27 -15.99
C MET A 160 -0.08 25.18 -14.76
N GLN A 161 1.03 25.46 -14.06
CA GLN A 161 0.99 26.21 -12.80
C GLN A 161 0.65 27.69 -12.99
N GLU A 162 1.15 28.34 -14.04
CA GLU A 162 0.81 29.74 -14.36
C GLU A 162 -0.68 29.91 -14.69
N GLU A 163 -1.23 28.98 -15.48
CA GLU A 163 -2.66 28.95 -15.82
C GLU A 163 -3.51 28.84 -14.55
N LEU A 164 -3.18 27.87 -13.68
CA LEU A 164 -3.87 27.67 -12.42
C LEU A 164 -3.77 28.89 -11.50
N ARG A 165 -2.58 29.51 -11.39
CA ARG A 165 -2.39 30.75 -10.62
C ARG A 165 -3.30 31.87 -11.11
N GLY A 166 -3.40 32.04 -12.42
CA GLY A 166 -4.30 33.00 -13.06
C GLY A 166 -5.75 32.78 -12.66
N TYR A 167 -6.23 31.54 -12.69
CA TYR A 167 -7.59 31.20 -12.26
C TYR A 167 -7.83 31.44 -10.76
N LEU A 168 -6.91 30.99 -9.90
CA LEU A 168 -7.04 31.10 -8.45
C LEU A 168 -7.06 32.55 -7.96
N SER A 169 -6.41 33.48 -8.67
CA SER A 169 -6.36 34.91 -8.31
C SER A 169 -7.76 35.57 -8.26
N ARG A 170 -8.75 35.03 -8.97
CA ARG A 170 -10.10 35.61 -9.11
C ARG A 170 -11.05 35.26 -7.97
N PHE A 171 -10.66 34.33 -7.10
CA PHE A 171 -11.48 33.86 -5.99
C PHE A 171 -11.30 34.75 -4.75
N ALA A 172 -12.40 35.16 -4.11
CA ALA A 172 -12.36 35.82 -2.81
C ALA A 172 -12.00 34.84 -1.69
N ALA A 173 -12.53 33.61 -1.75
CA ALA A 173 -12.26 32.54 -0.79
C ALA A 173 -11.89 31.24 -1.50
N LEU A 174 -10.87 30.55 -0.98
CA LEU A 174 -10.34 29.31 -1.52
C LEU A 174 -10.41 28.21 -0.45
N SER A 175 -10.91 27.05 -0.85
CA SER A 175 -10.82 25.82 -0.05
C SER A 175 -10.56 24.62 -0.96
N SER A 176 -10.16 23.51 -0.36
CA SER A 176 -10.13 22.21 -1.02
C SER A 176 -10.77 21.14 -0.14
N ARG A 177 -11.19 20.06 -0.79
CA ARG A 177 -11.76 18.87 -0.13
C ARG A 177 -10.69 18.02 0.56
N GLU A 178 -9.42 18.24 0.24
CA GLU A 178 -8.29 17.48 0.76
C GLU A 178 -7.11 18.37 1.12
N ALA A 179 -6.36 18.01 2.17
CA ALA A 179 -5.20 18.76 2.63
C ALA A 179 -4.19 19.00 1.50
N ARG A 180 -3.90 17.96 0.69
CA ARG A 180 -2.98 18.11 -0.44
C ARG A 180 -3.47 19.10 -1.49
N GLY A 181 -4.78 19.23 -1.68
CA GLY A 181 -5.34 20.22 -2.62
C GLY A 181 -5.17 21.65 -2.09
N SER A 182 -5.33 21.85 -0.77
CA SER A 182 -5.03 23.12 -0.11
C SER A 182 -3.55 23.48 -0.21
N GLU A 183 -2.65 22.52 -0.02
CA GLU A 183 -1.22 22.67 -0.22
C GLU A 183 -0.88 23.07 -1.67
N ILE A 184 -1.50 22.43 -2.68
CA ILE A 184 -1.30 22.80 -4.10
C ILE A 184 -1.71 24.25 -4.37
N ILE A 185 -2.83 24.71 -3.79
CA ILE A 185 -3.29 26.09 -3.94
C ILE A 185 -2.28 27.07 -3.34
N GLU A 186 -1.77 26.76 -2.15
CA GLU A 186 -0.79 27.60 -1.44
C GLU A 186 0.58 27.61 -2.15
N GLU A 187 1.09 26.44 -2.54
CA GLU A 187 2.35 26.29 -3.29
C GLU A 187 2.35 27.09 -4.60
N ILE A 188 1.24 27.07 -5.34
CA ILE A 188 1.16 27.68 -6.68
C ILE A 188 0.79 29.16 -6.61
N SER A 189 -0.17 29.53 -5.77
CA SER A 189 -0.72 30.90 -5.74
C SER A 189 -0.18 31.77 -4.60
N GLY A 190 0.47 31.19 -3.59
CA GLY A 190 0.85 31.89 -2.36
C GLY A 190 -0.35 32.28 -1.48
N ARG A 191 -1.56 31.82 -1.83
CA ARG A 191 -2.79 32.12 -1.09
C ARG A 191 -3.17 30.92 -0.24
N ARG A 192 -3.51 31.21 1.02
CA ARG A 192 -4.04 30.20 1.93
C ARG A 192 -5.38 29.66 1.42
N ALA A 193 -5.55 28.34 1.50
CA ALA A 193 -6.81 27.66 1.25
C ALA A 193 -7.17 26.78 2.45
N GLU A 194 -8.42 26.83 2.88
CA GLU A 194 -8.90 25.99 3.99
C GLU A 194 -9.20 24.57 3.49
N THR A 195 -8.97 23.57 4.33
CA THR A 195 -9.43 22.20 4.05
C THR A 195 -10.80 22.02 4.67
N VAL A 196 -11.82 21.83 3.84
CA VAL A 196 -13.22 21.74 4.28
C VAL A 196 -13.84 20.39 3.91
N LEU A 197 -14.95 20.05 4.57
CA LEU A 197 -15.66 18.80 4.32
C LEU A 197 -16.26 18.73 2.89
N ASP A 198 -16.31 17.51 2.36
CA ASP A 198 -17.16 17.20 1.20
C ASP A 198 -18.61 17.65 1.46
N PRO A 199 -19.31 18.25 0.48
CA PRO A 199 -20.67 18.75 0.69
C PRO A 199 -21.64 17.72 1.25
N THR A 200 -21.44 16.43 0.96
CA THR A 200 -22.32 15.37 1.48
C THR A 200 -22.28 15.23 3.00
N LEU A 201 -21.28 15.78 3.67
CA LEU A 201 -21.15 15.86 5.13
C LEU A 201 -21.67 17.18 5.73
N LEU A 202 -22.04 18.17 4.90
CA LEU A 202 -22.70 19.40 5.36
C LEU A 202 -24.15 19.14 5.81
N LEU A 203 -24.79 18.15 5.20
CA LEU A 203 -26.08 17.63 5.62
C LEU A 203 -25.91 16.56 6.70
N THR A 204 -26.99 16.27 7.43
CA THR A 204 -27.03 15.26 8.49
C THR A 204 -27.60 13.92 7.99
N GLY A 205 -27.44 12.85 8.78
CA GLY A 205 -28.08 11.56 8.51
C GLY A 205 -29.62 11.64 8.43
N GLU A 206 -30.24 12.58 9.15
CA GLU A 206 -31.69 12.84 9.10
C GLU A 206 -32.10 13.45 7.76
N ASP A 207 -31.33 14.43 7.28
CA ASP A 207 -31.55 15.06 5.98
C ASP A 207 -31.48 14.04 4.85
N TRP A 208 -30.46 13.17 4.89
CA TRP A 208 -30.33 12.09 3.93
C TRP A 208 -31.41 11.03 4.07
N SER A 209 -31.87 10.78 5.29
CA SER A 209 -32.98 9.86 5.56
C SER A 209 -34.30 10.35 4.95
N ALA A 210 -34.55 11.66 4.92
CA ALA A 210 -35.74 12.21 4.29
C ALA A 210 -35.79 11.97 2.77
N LEU A 211 -34.63 11.89 2.11
CA LEU A 211 -34.53 11.61 0.67
C LEU A 211 -34.48 10.11 0.35
N ALA A 212 -33.95 9.31 1.27
CA ALA A 212 -33.70 7.89 1.07
C ALA A 212 -34.98 7.10 0.78
N LYS A 213 -34.92 6.28 -0.28
CA LYS A 213 -35.99 5.34 -0.60
C LYS A 213 -35.60 3.95 -0.13
N GLU A 214 -36.41 3.39 0.76
CA GLU A 214 -36.13 2.08 1.36
C GLU A 214 -35.97 0.97 0.30
N PRO A 215 -35.00 0.06 0.49
CA PRO A 215 -34.81 -1.05 -0.40
C PRO A 215 -35.91 -2.10 -0.22
N ASP A 216 -36.23 -2.83 -1.29
CA ASP A 216 -37.15 -3.96 -1.25
C ASP A 216 -36.45 -5.21 -0.70
N ILE A 217 -36.12 -5.15 0.60
CA ILE A 217 -35.60 -6.25 1.41
C ILE A 217 -35.98 -6.01 2.87
N ARG A 218 -36.53 -7.03 3.54
CA ARG A 218 -36.90 -6.94 4.97
C ARG A 218 -35.87 -7.57 5.91
N SER A 219 -35.02 -8.46 5.40
CA SER A 219 -33.98 -9.12 6.18
C SER A 219 -32.73 -8.25 6.30
N PRO A 220 -32.02 -8.28 7.44
CA PRO A 220 -30.70 -7.65 7.60
C PRO A 220 -29.71 -8.14 6.53
N TYR A 221 -28.74 -7.32 6.14
CA TYR A 221 -27.78 -7.65 5.08
C TYR A 221 -26.45 -6.91 5.23
N ILE A 222 -25.43 -7.45 4.57
CA ILE A 222 -24.12 -6.79 4.41
C ILE A 222 -24.09 -6.13 3.02
N LEU A 223 -23.92 -4.81 3.00
CA LEU A 223 -23.84 -4.04 1.78
C LEU A 223 -22.40 -4.00 1.25
N CYS A 224 -22.22 -4.37 -0.01
CA CYS A 224 -20.98 -4.25 -0.76
C CYS A 224 -21.15 -3.19 -1.85
N TYR A 225 -20.39 -2.10 -1.78
CA TYR A 225 -20.37 -1.07 -2.82
C TYR A 225 -18.93 -0.75 -3.23
N PHE A 226 -18.53 -1.23 -4.41
CA PHE A 226 -17.19 -1.05 -4.93
C PHE A 226 -17.17 -0.31 -6.26
N ILE A 227 -16.23 0.62 -6.40
CA ILE A 227 -15.96 1.39 -7.63
C ILE A 227 -14.66 0.95 -8.31
N SER A 228 -13.83 0.17 -7.61
CA SER A 228 -12.55 -0.35 -8.09
C SER A 228 -12.29 -1.77 -7.55
N ASP A 229 -11.09 -2.31 -7.75
CA ASP A 229 -10.76 -3.66 -7.28
C ASP A 229 -11.00 -3.83 -5.77
N PHE A 230 -11.77 -4.87 -5.42
CA PHE A 230 -12.21 -5.15 -4.05
C PHE A 230 -11.51 -6.38 -3.46
N SER A 231 -10.39 -6.82 -4.02
CA SER A 231 -9.69 -8.03 -3.56
C SER A 231 -9.26 -7.98 -2.09
N VAL A 232 -8.99 -6.78 -1.57
CA VAL A 232 -8.73 -6.51 -0.14
C VAL A 232 -9.98 -6.76 0.73
N LEU A 233 -11.18 -6.41 0.24
CA LEU A 233 -12.43 -6.48 1.01
C LEU A 233 -13.22 -7.78 0.81
N GLU A 234 -12.95 -8.54 -0.25
CA GLU A 234 -13.62 -9.83 -0.48
C GLU A 234 -13.47 -10.82 0.70
N PRO A 235 -12.28 -10.97 1.33
CA PRO A 235 -12.15 -11.82 2.52
C PRO A 235 -13.00 -11.34 3.70
N TYR A 236 -13.15 -10.02 3.88
CA TYR A 236 -14.02 -9.43 4.92
C TYR A 236 -15.47 -9.81 4.65
N ALA A 237 -15.95 -9.65 3.41
CA ALA A 237 -17.31 -10.01 3.04
C ALA A 237 -17.63 -11.47 3.31
N ARG A 238 -16.73 -12.38 2.90
CA ARG A 238 -16.92 -13.83 3.09
C ARG A 238 -16.94 -14.20 4.56
N ARG A 239 -16.00 -13.67 5.34
CA ARG A 239 -15.92 -13.96 6.77
C ARG A 239 -17.12 -13.39 7.53
N LEU A 240 -17.50 -12.14 7.29
CA LEU A 240 -18.69 -11.53 7.89
C LEU A 240 -19.95 -12.30 7.53
N ALA A 241 -20.15 -12.69 6.27
CA ALA A 241 -21.31 -13.49 5.86
C ALA A 241 -21.33 -14.86 6.55
N ALA A 242 -20.17 -15.51 6.73
CA ALA A 242 -20.06 -16.78 7.43
C ALA A 242 -20.32 -16.66 8.94
N GLU A 243 -19.79 -15.63 9.60
CA GLU A 243 -19.93 -15.42 11.05
C GLU A 243 -21.34 -14.93 11.43
N THR A 244 -21.98 -14.12 10.58
CA THR A 244 -23.28 -13.50 10.87
C THR A 244 -24.47 -14.21 10.23
N GLY A 245 -24.23 -15.07 9.22
CA GLY A 245 -25.27 -15.66 8.39
C GLY A 245 -25.99 -14.67 7.45
N LEU A 246 -25.55 -13.40 7.39
CA LEU A 246 -26.23 -12.37 6.62
C LEU A 246 -25.92 -12.48 5.12
N PRO A 247 -26.92 -12.23 4.24
CA PRO A 247 -26.71 -12.22 2.81
C PRO A 247 -25.86 -11.02 2.38
N LEU A 248 -25.00 -11.25 1.38
CA LEU A 248 -24.24 -10.19 0.70
C LEU A 248 -25.12 -9.52 -0.36
N VAL A 249 -25.30 -8.21 -0.27
CA VAL A 249 -25.96 -7.39 -1.28
C VAL A 249 -24.93 -6.50 -1.96
N HIS A 250 -24.84 -6.55 -3.28
CA HIS A 250 -23.86 -5.80 -4.06
C HIS A 250 -24.55 -4.71 -4.88
N LEU A 251 -24.27 -3.43 -4.56
CA LEU A 251 -24.70 -2.30 -5.39
C LEU A 251 -23.81 -2.21 -6.62
N ALA A 252 -24.40 -2.19 -7.82
CA ALA A 252 -23.65 -2.15 -9.07
C ALA A 252 -22.86 -0.83 -9.25
N GLY A 253 -21.66 -0.75 -8.69
CA GLY A 253 -20.64 0.27 -8.96
C GLY A 253 -19.61 -0.17 -10.01
N MET A 254 -19.52 -1.48 -10.25
CA MET A 254 -18.68 -2.11 -11.26
C MET A 254 -19.29 -3.44 -11.73
N ARG A 255 -18.72 -4.07 -12.77
CA ARG A 255 -19.23 -5.35 -13.31
C ARG A 255 -18.93 -6.57 -12.46
N ARG A 256 -17.73 -6.60 -11.88
CA ARG A 256 -17.31 -7.72 -11.03
C ARG A 256 -18.04 -7.61 -9.70
N HIS A 257 -18.56 -8.73 -9.23
CA HIS A 257 -19.23 -8.84 -7.94
C HIS A 257 -18.68 -10.04 -7.17
N ILE A 258 -19.00 -10.11 -5.88
CA ILE A 258 -18.63 -11.24 -5.04
C ILE A 258 -19.53 -12.42 -5.43
N PRO A 259 -18.98 -13.60 -5.76
CA PRO A 259 -19.78 -14.77 -6.08
C PRO A 259 -20.79 -15.10 -4.96
N GLY A 260 -22.05 -15.31 -5.33
CA GLY A 260 -23.15 -15.58 -4.38
C GLY A 260 -23.85 -14.34 -3.79
N SER A 261 -23.42 -13.13 -4.14
CA SER A 261 -24.11 -11.89 -3.71
C SER A 261 -25.34 -11.57 -4.57
N ARG A 262 -26.36 -10.96 -3.96
CA ARG A 262 -27.52 -10.35 -4.67
C ARG A 262 -27.07 -9.03 -5.28
N VAL A 263 -27.03 -8.94 -6.61
CA VAL A 263 -26.60 -7.72 -7.32
C VAL A 263 -27.78 -6.81 -7.62
N ILE A 264 -27.64 -5.52 -7.29
CA ILE A 264 -28.64 -4.48 -7.50
C ILE A 264 -28.21 -3.57 -8.65
N TYR A 265 -28.95 -3.61 -9.76
CA TYR A 265 -28.62 -2.88 -11.00
C TYR A 265 -29.42 -1.59 -11.18
N ASP A 266 -30.55 -1.45 -10.49
CA ASP A 266 -31.55 -0.42 -10.72
C ASP A 266 -31.46 0.77 -9.76
N ALA A 267 -30.55 0.76 -8.78
CA ALA A 267 -30.47 1.82 -7.77
C ALA A 267 -30.12 3.19 -8.39
N GLY A 268 -30.99 4.19 -8.18
CA GLY A 268 -30.68 5.60 -8.38
C GLY A 268 -30.18 6.26 -7.08
N PRO A 269 -29.98 7.59 -7.05
CA PRO A 269 -29.45 8.28 -5.86
C PRO A 269 -30.27 8.03 -4.58
N ARG A 270 -31.59 8.03 -4.66
CA ARG A 270 -32.47 7.80 -3.50
C ARG A 270 -32.43 6.35 -3.01
N GLU A 271 -32.43 5.39 -3.93
CA GLU A 271 -32.25 3.98 -3.58
C GLU A 271 -30.87 3.71 -3.00
N PHE A 272 -29.81 4.34 -3.53
CA PHE A 272 -28.46 4.25 -2.98
C PHE A 272 -28.45 4.65 -1.50
N LEU A 273 -29.04 5.79 -1.14
CA LEU A 273 -29.18 6.21 0.25
C LEU A 273 -29.93 5.17 1.10
N GLY A 274 -31.03 4.62 0.58
CA GLY A 274 -31.81 3.59 1.27
C GLY A 274 -31.02 2.31 1.52
N TRP A 275 -30.24 1.84 0.54
CA TRP A 275 -29.38 0.66 0.71
C TRP A 275 -28.32 0.85 1.79
N PHE A 276 -27.72 2.05 1.91
CA PHE A 276 -26.80 2.34 3.02
C PHE A 276 -27.53 2.44 4.35
N ARG A 277 -28.68 3.13 4.41
CA ARG A 277 -29.48 3.26 5.64
C ARG A 277 -29.98 1.92 6.18
N GLY A 278 -30.39 1.00 5.32
CA GLY A 278 -30.88 -0.33 5.70
C GLY A 278 -29.78 -1.35 6.02
N ALA A 279 -28.52 -1.05 5.74
CA ALA A 279 -27.43 -2.01 5.90
C ALA A 279 -27.14 -2.32 7.38
N SER A 280 -26.79 -3.58 7.65
CA SER A 280 -26.27 -4.00 8.97
C SER A 280 -24.75 -3.85 9.05
N PHE A 281 -24.07 -3.94 7.91
CA PHE A 281 -22.64 -3.69 7.76
C PHE A 281 -22.35 -3.21 6.35
N VAL A 282 -21.33 -2.37 6.15
CA VAL A 282 -20.92 -1.87 4.84
C VAL A 282 -19.46 -2.22 4.52
N LEU A 283 -19.22 -2.72 3.31
CA LEU A 283 -17.90 -2.88 2.73
C LEU A 283 -17.81 -2.02 1.47
N THR A 284 -16.82 -1.12 1.42
CA THR A 284 -16.70 -0.20 0.29
C THR A 284 -15.27 0.19 -0.03
N ASN A 285 -14.98 0.56 -1.27
CA ASN A 285 -13.73 1.25 -1.63
C ASN A 285 -14.04 2.61 -2.29
N SER A 286 -15.24 3.12 -2.02
CA SER A 286 -15.70 4.43 -2.48
C SER A 286 -15.63 5.44 -1.34
N PHE A 287 -15.15 6.64 -1.64
CA PHE A 287 -15.19 7.77 -0.71
C PHE A 287 -16.63 8.03 -0.25
N HIS A 288 -17.58 8.13 -1.19
CA HIS A 288 -18.99 8.36 -0.84
C HIS A 288 -19.61 7.16 -0.13
N GLY A 289 -19.20 5.93 -0.45
CA GLY A 289 -19.59 4.77 0.35
C GLY A 289 -19.13 4.90 1.81
N THR A 290 -17.92 5.41 2.03
CA THR A 290 -17.41 5.69 3.38
C THR A 290 -18.23 6.79 4.06
N VAL A 291 -18.48 7.90 3.37
CA VAL A 291 -19.30 9.01 3.89
C VAL A 291 -20.70 8.55 4.29
N PHE A 292 -21.41 7.81 3.44
CA PHE A 292 -22.77 7.36 3.78
C PHE A 292 -22.79 6.25 4.83
N SER A 293 -21.70 5.52 5.02
CA SER A 293 -21.54 4.65 6.19
C SER A 293 -21.41 5.45 7.48
N LEU A 294 -20.73 6.60 7.45
CA LEU A 294 -20.63 7.53 8.58
C LEU A 294 -21.99 8.20 8.87
N GLN A 295 -22.63 8.76 7.84
CA GLN A 295 -23.89 9.50 7.97
C GLN A 295 -25.04 8.66 8.54
N PHE A 296 -25.11 7.38 8.16
CA PHE A 296 -26.12 6.46 8.69
C PHE A 296 -25.59 5.59 9.85
N GLN A 297 -24.40 5.89 10.36
CA GLN A 297 -23.73 5.22 11.48
C GLN A 297 -23.71 3.69 11.34
N LYS A 298 -23.30 3.20 10.17
CA LYS A 298 -23.23 1.77 9.84
C LYS A 298 -21.83 1.20 10.06
N PRO A 299 -21.67 0.13 10.85
CA PRO A 299 -20.41 -0.59 10.95
C PRO A 299 -19.83 -0.86 9.55
N PHE A 300 -18.56 -0.52 9.35
CA PHE A 300 -17.98 -0.57 8.01
C PHE A 300 -16.48 -0.91 8.01
N PHE A 301 -16.02 -1.42 6.87
CA PHE A 301 -14.63 -1.36 6.45
C PHE A 301 -14.53 -0.72 5.07
N THR A 302 -13.55 0.17 4.92
CA THR A 302 -13.23 0.78 3.64
C THR A 302 -11.84 0.36 3.15
N ALA A 303 -11.61 0.29 1.84
CA ALA A 303 -10.27 0.10 1.28
C ALA A 303 -9.87 1.29 0.42
N VAL A 304 -8.60 1.68 0.53
CA VAL A 304 -7.96 2.67 -0.34
C VAL A 304 -7.05 1.97 -1.34
N SER A 305 -6.74 2.63 -2.46
CA SER A 305 -5.91 2.03 -3.50
C SER A 305 -4.50 1.70 -2.99
N PRO A 306 -3.76 0.76 -3.62
CA PRO A 306 -2.38 0.47 -3.22
C PRO A 306 -1.46 1.71 -3.23
N LYS A 307 -1.69 2.65 -4.15
CA LYS A 307 -0.96 3.93 -4.20
C LYS A 307 -1.26 4.77 -2.95
N GLU A 308 -2.52 4.87 -2.57
CA GLU A 308 -2.95 5.58 -1.36
C GLU A 308 -2.52 4.88 -0.06
N GLN A 309 -2.35 3.55 -0.04
CA GLN A 309 -1.81 2.85 1.13
C GLN A 309 -0.33 3.18 1.37
N ILE A 310 0.43 3.50 0.32
CA ILE A 310 1.85 3.88 0.42
C ILE A 310 2.00 5.29 1.02
N GLU A 311 1.11 6.21 0.65
CA GLU A 311 1.04 7.58 1.18
C GLU A 311 -0.36 7.92 1.68
N PRO A 312 -0.77 7.39 2.86
CA PRO A 312 -2.14 7.52 3.36
C PRO A 312 -2.58 8.97 3.55
N SER A 313 -1.67 9.88 3.94
CA SER A 313 -1.96 11.30 4.11
C SER A 313 -2.49 12.00 2.86
N HIS A 314 -2.22 11.45 1.67
CA HIS A 314 -2.73 11.99 0.40
C HIS A 314 -4.12 11.43 0.02
N SER A 315 -4.63 10.44 0.76
CA SER A 315 -5.96 9.89 0.51
C SER A 315 -7.03 10.69 1.24
N ARG A 316 -8.08 11.05 0.50
CA ARG A 316 -9.26 11.77 1.04
C ARG A 316 -10.01 10.93 2.06
N THR A 317 -10.14 9.63 1.79
CA THR A 317 -10.76 8.67 2.71
C THR A 317 -9.95 8.55 3.99
N TYR A 318 -8.62 8.46 3.88
CA TYR A 318 -7.76 8.40 5.07
C TYR A 318 -7.83 9.69 5.89
N SER A 319 -7.75 10.85 5.25
CA SER A 319 -7.79 12.16 5.91
C SER A 319 -9.08 12.33 6.71
N LEU A 320 -10.24 12.05 6.08
CA LEU A 320 -11.54 12.09 6.76
C LEU A 320 -11.59 11.15 7.96
N LEU A 321 -11.22 9.87 7.77
CA LEU A 321 -11.27 8.90 8.87
C LEU A 321 -10.24 9.20 9.97
N HIS A 322 -9.11 9.81 9.63
CA HIS A 322 -8.11 10.24 10.60
C HIS A 322 -8.64 11.36 11.48
N THR A 323 -9.19 12.42 10.88
CA THR A 323 -9.84 13.52 11.61
C THR A 323 -10.91 12.99 12.56
N LEU A 324 -11.75 12.06 12.10
CA LEU A 324 -12.82 11.46 12.91
C LEU A 324 -12.36 10.39 13.91
N GLY A 325 -11.06 10.04 13.97
CA GLY A 325 -10.55 9.00 14.88
C GLY A 325 -10.89 7.56 14.47
N LEU A 326 -11.27 7.35 13.21
CA LEU A 326 -11.73 6.09 12.63
C LEU A 326 -10.76 5.47 11.61
N SER A 327 -9.49 5.88 11.54
CA SER A 327 -8.49 5.30 10.60
C SER A 327 -8.37 3.78 10.70
N ARG A 328 -8.70 3.19 11.86
CA ARG A 328 -8.71 1.75 12.08
C ARG A 328 -9.77 1.02 11.23
N ARG A 329 -10.69 1.71 10.56
CA ARG A 329 -11.70 1.14 9.64
C ARG A 329 -11.20 1.01 8.20
N ILE A 330 -9.93 1.34 7.94
CA ILE A 330 -9.30 1.16 6.64
C ILE A 330 -8.65 -0.23 6.57
N ALA A 331 -9.20 -1.07 5.71
CA ALA A 331 -8.75 -2.44 5.50
C ALA A 331 -7.33 -2.50 4.93
N GLY A 332 -6.52 -3.39 5.50
CA GLY A 332 -5.14 -3.62 5.06
C GLY A 332 -4.09 -2.65 5.62
N LEU A 333 -4.47 -1.66 6.45
CA LEU A 333 -3.50 -0.81 7.16
C LEU A 333 -3.09 -1.38 8.53
N PRO A 334 -1.89 -1.03 9.04
CA PRO A 334 -1.49 -1.36 10.40
C PRO A 334 -2.49 -0.82 11.44
N GLY A 335 -2.75 -1.57 12.52
CA GLY A 335 -3.60 -1.12 13.62
C GLY A 335 -5.12 -1.11 13.36
N GLU A 336 -5.57 -1.65 12.23
CA GLU A 336 -7.00 -1.73 11.87
C GLU A 336 -7.88 -2.38 12.97
N ALA A 337 -9.20 -2.23 12.94
CA ALA A 337 -10.12 -2.87 13.87
C ALA A 337 -10.24 -4.39 13.62
N GLY A 338 -10.68 -5.14 14.63
CA GLY A 338 -11.27 -6.46 14.45
C GLY A 338 -12.65 -6.37 13.78
N LEU A 339 -13.13 -7.46 13.16
CA LEU A 339 -14.42 -7.46 12.47
C LEU A 339 -15.61 -7.15 13.41
N SER A 340 -15.53 -7.63 14.65
CA SER A 340 -16.54 -7.43 15.69
C SER A 340 -16.30 -6.20 16.57
N ASP A 341 -15.21 -5.46 16.37
CA ASP A 341 -14.93 -4.27 17.18
C ASP A 341 -16.01 -3.21 16.90
N PRO A 342 -16.63 -2.59 17.92
CA PRO A 342 -17.65 -1.57 17.73
C PRO A 342 -17.04 -0.27 17.19
N VAL A 343 -17.82 0.47 16.38
CA VAL A 343 -17.44 1.82 15.93
C VAL A 343 -17.85 2.82 17.01
N ASP A 344 -16.93 3.65 17.48
CA ASP A 344 -17.24 4.74 18.40
C ASP A 344 -17.82 5.93 17.63
N TYR A 345 -19.12 5.83 17.32
CA TYR A 345 -19.84 6.89 16.62
C TYR A 345 -20.07 8.13 17.48
N ALA A 346 -20.05 8.01 18.80
CA ALA A 346 -20.23 9.16 19.68
C ALA A 346 -19.05 10.13 19.52
N ALA A 347 -17.81 9.63 19.66
CA ALA A 347 -16.61 10.43 19.44
C ALA A 347 -16.48 10.90 17.98
N ALA A 348 -16.86 10.06 17.01
CA ALA A 348 -16.78 10.43 15.60
C ALA A 348 -17.79 11.53 15.23
N GLU A 349 -19.02 11.49 15.75
CA GLU A 349 -20.04 12.51 15.47
C GLU A 349 -19.69 13.85 16.13
N GLU A 350 -19.13 13.84 17.34
CA GLU A 350 -18.66 15.07 18.00
C GLU A 350 -17.62 15.80 17.13
N ARG A 351 -16.62 15.05 16.64
CA ARG A 351 -15.60 15.58 15.72
C ARG A 351 -16.21 16.02 14.40
N LEU A 352 -17.10 15.21 13.81
CA LEU A 352 -17.76 15.54 12.55
C LEU A 352 -18.60 16.81 12.66
N LYS A 353 -19.28 17.02 13.80
CA LYS A 353 -20.06 18.23 14.05
C LYS A 353 -19.16 19.47 14.08
N SER A 354 -18.01 19.40 14.76
CA SER A 354 -17.02 20.49 14.77
C SER A 354 -16.52 20.82 13.35
N GLU A 355 -16.12 19.81 12.58
CA GLU A 355 -15.66 19.98 11.19
C GLU A 355 -16.77 20.51 10.28
N ARG A 356 -18.03 20.09 10.51
CA ARG A 356 -19.21 20.56 9.79
C ARG A 356 -19.50 22.03 10.08
N GLU A 357 -19.42 22.44 11.35
CA GLU A 357 -19.59 23.84 11.76
C GLU A 357 -18.50 24.73 11.15
N HIS A 358 -17.24 24.29 11.17
CA HIS A 358 -16.12 24.97 10.50
C HIS A 358 -16.39 25.13 8.99
N SER A 359 -16.76 24.04 8.32
CA SER A 359 -17.04 24.03 6.87
C SER A 359 -18.23 24.91 6.49
N LEU A 360 -19.31 24.91 7.29
CA LEU A 360 -20.46 25.80 7.10
C LEU A 360 -20.11 27.27 7.36
N SER A 361 -19.23 27.54 8.33
CA SER A 361 -18.72 28.89 8.56
C SER A 361 -17.92 29.39 7.36
N PHE A 362 -17.07 28.55 6.79
CA PHE A 362 -16.35 28.87 5.55
C PHE A 362 -17.30 29.15 4.39
N LEU A 363 -18.27 28.27 4.16
CA LEU A 363 -19.25 28.46 3.09
C LEU A 363 -20.04 29.76 3.27
N ARG A 364 -20.45 30.08 4.51
CA ARG A 364 -21.17 31.33 4.82
C ARG A 364 -20.33 32.56 4.52
N ALA A 365 -19.06 32.57 4.94
CA ALA A 365 -18.15 33.68 4.67
C ALA A 365 -17.91 33.86 3.17
N GLY A 366 -17.67 32.76 2.44
CA GLY A 366 -17.49 32.76 0.99
C GLY A 366 -18.71 33.26 0.22
N LEU A 367 -19.93 32.93 0.67
CA LEU A 367 -21.18 33.42 0.10
C LEU A 367 -21.38 34.93 0.28
N ARG A 368 -20.87 35.50 1.37
CA ARG A 368 -21.03 36.93 1.71
C ARG A 368 -19.85 37.81 1.31
N GLY A 369 -18.74 37.20 0.84
CA GLY A 369 -17.49 37.91 0.60
C GLY A 369 -16.83 38.44 1.89
N GLU A 370 -17.13 37.83 3.03
CA GLU A 370 -16.57 38.20 4.34
C GLU A 370 -15.21 37.50 4.56
N GLU A 371 -14.30 38.14 5.32
CA GLU A 371 -13.10 37.47 5.80
C GLU A 371 -13.47 36.39 6.82
N LEU A 372 -12.84 35.22 6.70
CA LEU A 372 -12.97 34.14 7.67
C LEU A 372 -12.48 34.60 9.05
N PRO A 373 -13.20 34.27 10.14
CA PRO A 373 -12.63 34.36 11.47
C PRO A 373 -11.35 33.53 11.54
N ARG A 374 -10.24 34.12 11.97
CA ARG A 374 -8.98 33.40 12.18
C ARG A 374 -9.24 32.24 13.14
N ALA A 375 -9.02 31.01 12.71
CA ALA A 375 -9.04 29.86 13.60
C ALA A 375 -7.98 30.05 14.70
N ALA A 376 -8.41 30.00 15.95
CA ALA A 376 -7.53 30.03 17.12
C ALA A 376 -6.88 28.65 17.32
N SER A 377 -5.86 28.34 16.53
CA SER A 377 -4.85 27.31 16.80
C SER A 377 -3.77 27.51 15.75
N GLU A 378 -2.55 27.92 16.08
CA GLU A 378 -1.59 27.14 16.84
C GLU A 378 -0.86 27.99 17.89
N SER A 379 -1.20 27.80 19.17
CA SER A 379 -0.22 27.99 20.23
C SER A 379 0.62 26.71 20.29
N ALA A 380 1.66 26.63 19.45
CA ALA A 380 2.70 25.65 19.65
C ALA A 380 3.46 26.04 20.93
N GLU A 381 3.15 25.39 22.05
CA GLU A 381 4.03 25.44 23.20
C GLU A 381 5.40 24.83 22.82
N PRO A 382 6.52 25.53 23.06
CA PRO A 382 7.85 24.94 22.90
C PRO A 382 8.12 24.01 24.10
N GLY A 383 7.68 22.76 24.02
CA GLY A 383 7.71 21.82 25.15
C GLY A 383 8.14 20.39 24.79
N GLY A 384 9.45 20.15 24.71
CA GLY A 384 10.07 18.83 24.78
C GLY A 384 10.23 18.09 23.44
N ALA A 385 11.46 17.64 23.13
CA ALA A 385 11.72 16.84 21.93
C ALA A 385 10.87 15.55 21.95
N SER A 386 9.92 15.45 21.01
CA SER A 386 9.10 14.25 20.82
C SER A 386 9.96 13.10 20.31
N VAL A 387 9.75 11.89 20.86
CA VAL A 387 10.43 10.69 20.39
C VAL A 387 9.70 10.16 19.16
N CYS A 388 10.37 10.20 17.99
CA CYS A 388 9.82 9.73 16.73
C CYS A 388 10.52 8.44 16.28
N LEU A 389 9.79 7.31 16.26
CA LEU A 389 10.25 6.11 15.57
C LEU A 389 9.97 6.25 14.06
N CYS A 390 10.81 5.63 13.21
CA CYS A 390 10.58 5.69 11.76
C CYS A 390 9.23 5.11 11.34
N LYS A 391 8.68 5.62 10.23
CA LYS A 391 7.41 5.16 9.66
C LYS A 391 7.44 3.64 9.45
N ALA A 392 6.31 2.98 9.73
CA ALA A 392 6.20 1.52 9.61
C ALA A 392 6.53 1.02 8.19
N ALA A 393 6.20 1.77 7.14
CA ALA A 393 6.53 1.40 5.77
C ALA A 393 8.06 1.33 5.51
N ASP A 394 8.85 2.12 6.23
CA ASP A 394 10.30 2.27 6.01
C ASP A 394 11.13 1.46 7.02
N CYS A 395 10.54 1.10 8.17
CA CYS A 395 11.21 0.33 9.22
C CYS A 395 11.68 -1.05 8.72
N THR A 396 12.99 -1.29 8.78
CA THR A 396 13.64 -2.52 8.33
C THR A 396 13.54 -3.68 9.32
N GLY A 397 13.20 -3.40 10.58
CA GLY A 397 13.17 -4.40 11.65
C GLY A 397 14.57 -4.87 12.09
N CYS A 398 15.62 -4.06 11.93
CA CYS A 398 16.98 -4.42 12.34
C CYS A 398 17.17 -4.56 13.87
N GLY A 399 16.29 -3.96 14.68
CA GLY A 399 16.35 -4.02 16.14
C GLY A 399 17.34 -3.04 16.81
N ALA A 400 17.96 -2.12 16.06
CA ALA A 400 18.93 -1.17 16.62
C ALA A 400 18.33 -0.26 17.72
N CYS A 401 17.13 0.28 17.48
CA CYS A 401 16.41 1.12 18.46
C CYS A 401 16.09 0.37 19.76
N PHE A 402 15.67 -0.90 19.65
CA PHE A 402 15.46 -1.78 20.79
C PHE A 402 16.77 -2.03 21.55
N ASN A 403 17.84 -2.37 20.84
CA ASN A 403 19.12 -2.71 21.45
C ASN A 403 19.78 -1.52 22.16
N VAL A 404 19.66 -0.30 21.63
CA VAL A 404 20.29 0.92 22.19
C VAL A 404 19.51 1.52 23.36
N CYS A 405 18.22 1.19 23.52
CA CYS A 405 17.36 1.84 24.51
C CYS A 405 17.81 1.54 25.95
N PRO A 406 18.31 2.53 26.71
CA PRO A 406 18.83 2.28 28.06
C PRO A 406 17.71 2.07 29.10
N ALA A 407 16.53 2.62 28.84
CA ALA A 407 15.39 2.53 29.75
C ALA A 407 14.52 1.27 29.52
N GLY A 408 14.83 0.45 28.51
CA GLY A 408 13.98 -0.68 28.13
C GLY A 408 12.58 -0.26 27.67
N ALA A 409 12.44 0.98 27.19
CA ALA A 409 11.16 1.56 26.78
C ALA A 409 10.70 1.13 25.37
N ILE A 410 11.48 0.31 24.66
CA ILE A 410 11.10 -0.20 23.33
C ILE A 410 10.97 -1.71 23.41
N SER A 411 9.87 -2.26 22.93
CA SER A 411 9.66 -3.69 22.64
C SER A 411 9.65 -3.92 21.12
N MET A 412 9.93 -5.16 20.68
CA MET A 412 9.78 -5.56 19.29
C MET A 412 8.59 -6.50 19.17
N GLU A 413 7.49 -6.04 18.56
CA GLU A 413 6.21 -6.75 18.54
C GLU A 413 5.76 -7.06 17.10
N PRO A 414 5.13 -8.21 16.83
CA PRO A 414 4.67 -8.55 15.49
C PRO A 414 3.52 -7.63 15.05
N ASP A 415 3.63 -7.07 13.85
CA ASP A 415 2.55 -6.36 13.19
C ASP A 415 1.55 -7.32 12.52
N ARG A 416 0.53 -6.75 11.87
CA ARG A 416 -0.52 -7.49 11.17
C ARG A 416 -0.02 -8.30 9.97
N GLU A 417 1.19 -8.06 9.52
CA GLU A 417 1.83 -8.81 8.44
C GLU A 417 2.85 -9.81 8.98
N GLY A 418 2.98 -9.94 10.31
CA GLY A 418 3.87 -10.87 10.97
C GLY A 418 5.31 -10.38 11.10
N PHE A 419 5.56 -9.09 10.89
CA PHE A 419 6.89 -8.49 11.02
C PHE A 419 7.08 -7.85 12.39
N LEU A 420 8.22 -8.08 13.04
CA LEU A 420 8.54 -7.36 14.27
C LEU A 420 8.75 -5.86 14.00
N ARG A 421 8.11 -5.03 14.85
CA ARG A 421 8.14 -3.56 14.84
C ARG A 421 8.48 -3.00 16.22
N PRO A 422 9.23 -1.90 16.31
CA PRO A 422 9.46 -1.24 17.59
C PRO A 422 8.17 -0.59 18.08
N VAL A 423 7.79 -0.88 19.33
CA VAL A 423 6.69 -0.24 20.04
C VAL A 423 7.29 0.53 21.23
N LEU A 424 6.94 1.80 21.37
CA LEU A 424 7.42 2.67 22.43
C LEU A 424 6.45 2.65 23.61
N ASP A 425 6.98 2.35 24.80
CA ASP A 425 6.31 2.53 26.08
C ASP A 425 6.69 3.91 26.64
N ASP A 426 5.81 4.90 26.42
CA ASP A 426 6.03 6.27 26.86
C ASP A 426 6.19 6.41 28.37
N SER A 427 5.64 5.49 29.16
CA SER A 427 5.78 5.51 30.63
C SER A 427 7.21 5.23 31.09
N LYS A 428 7.99 4.49 30.30
CA LYS A 428 9.41 4.17 30.55
C LYS A 428 10.36 5.10 29.80
N CYS A 429 9.86 5.85 28.83
CA CYS A 429 10.70 6.62 27.92
C CYS A 429 11.31 7.84 28.62
N ILE A 430 12.64 7.83 28.79
CA ILE A 430 13.40 8.97 29.33
C ILE A 430 13.75 10.04 28.27
N ARG A 431 13.16 9.97 27.07
CA ARG A 431 13.36 10.92 25.95
C ARG A 431 14.82 11.22 25.59
N CYS A 432 15.73 10.24 25.73
CA CYS A 432 17.16 10.41 25.43
C CYS A 432 17.52 10.43 23.93
N LEU A 433 16.54 10.24 23.03
CA LEU A 433 16.68 10.24 21.56
C LEU A 433 17.66 9.22 20.93
N LYS A 434 18.33 8.38 21.73
CA LYS A 434 19.26 7.35 21.24
C LYS A 434 18.64 6.39 20.22
N CYS A 435 17.36 6.06 20.37
CA CYS A 435 16.63 5.21 19.43
C CYS A 435 16.50 5.82 18.03
N GLN A 436 16.41 7.16 17.93
CA GLN A 436 16.36 7.87 16.64
C GLN A 436 17.73 7.88 16.00
N ALA A 437 18.77 8.24 16.77
CA ALA A 437 20.16 8.26 16.30
C ALA A 437 20.66 6.88 15.84
N ALA A 438 20.24 5.81 16.52
CA ALA A 438 20.58 4.45 16.16
C ALA A 438 19.72 3.89 15.00
N CYS A 439 18.68 4.59 14.57
CA CYS A 439 17.81 4.11 13.50
C CYS A 439 18.46 4.41 12.14
N PRO A 440 18.86 3.38 11.36
CA PRO A 440 19.48 3.61 10.06
C PRO A 440 18.53 4.21 9.02
N VAL A 441 17.22 4.27 9.31
CA VAL A 441 16.23 4.90 8.44
C VAL A 441 16.20 6.42 8.63
N LEU A 442 16.29 6.86 9.89
CA LEU A 442 16.23 8.28 10.29
C LEU A 442 17.59 8.95 10.20
N ALA A 443 18.65 8.22 10.56
CA ALA A 443 20.00 8.71 10.43
C ALA A 443 20.45 8.66 8.96
N GLN A 444 21.20 9.68 8.53
CA GLN A 444 21.87 9.66 7.24
C GLN A 444 23.08 8.72 7.31
N THR A 445 23.26 7.90 6.28
CA THR A 445 24.44 7.05 6.12
C THR A 445 25.25 7.57 4.95
N GLU A 446 26.52 7.91 5.20
CA GLU A 446 27.48 8.25 4.15
C GLU A 446 27.71 7.02 3.24
N PRO A 447 27.59 7.16 1.92
CA PRO A 447 27.91 6.07 1.00
C PRO A 447 29.40 5.72 1.07
N ARG A 448 29.73 4.43 1.11
CA ARG A 448 31.12 3.98 0.93
C ARG A 448 31.48 3.96 -0.56
N PRO A 449 32.79 4.12 -0.91
CA PRO A 449 33.26 3.86 -2.25
C PRO A 449 32.82 2.47 -2.74
N GLN A 450 32.67 2.34 -4.06
CA GLN A 450 32.28 1.08 -4.66
C GLN A 450 33.33 0.00 -4.39
N GLY A 451 32.89 -1.13 -3.84
CA GLY A 451 33.77 -2.26 -3.51
C GLY A 451 34.35 -2.95 -4.74
N LYS A 452 35.50 -3.61 -4.56
CA LYS A 452 36.12 -4.47 -5.57
C LYS A 452 35.30 -5.76 -5.71
N VAL A 453 35.11 -6.24 -6.95
CA VAL A 453 34.25 -7.38 -7.24
C VAL A 453 35.08 -8.60 -7.63
N TYR A 454 34.77 -9.74 -7.03
CA TYR A 454 35.39 -11.03 -7.32
C TYR A 454 34.33 -12.13 -7.47
N ALA A 455 34.60 -13.08 -8.36
CA ALA A 455 34.04 -14.42 -8.25
C ALA A 455 35.00 -15.26 -7.40
N ALA A 456 34.48 -15.93 -6.37
CA ALA A 456 35.31 -16.74 -5.46
C ALA A 456 34.69 -18.12 -5.17
N ARG A 457 35.55 -19.11 -4.98
CA ARG A 457 35.16 -20.47 -4.58
C ARG A 457 36.17 -21.09 -3.61
N ASN A 458 35.66 -21.65 -2.52
CA ASN A 458 36.44 -22.36 -1.52
C ASN A 458 37.06 -23.63 -2.11
N LYS A 459 38.33 -23.90 -1.78
CA LYS A 459 39.06 -25.09 -2.24
C LYS A 459 38.68 -26.37 -1.47
N ASP A 460 38.13 -26.21 -0.27
CA ASP A 460 37.67 -27.33 0.54
C ASP A 460 36.32 -27.86 0.02
N ALA A 461 36.32 -29.09 -0.49
CA ALA A 461 35.15 -29.74 -1.07
C ALA A 461 34.03 -30.00 -0.05
N ASP A 462 34.35 -30.30 1.20
CA ASP A 462 33.36 -30.53 2.25
C ASP A 462 32.66 -29.21 2.60
N VAL A 463 33.43 -28.13 2.78
CA VAL A 463 32.87 -26.79 3.01
C VAL A 463 32.03 -26.32 1.83
N LEU A 464 32.49 -26.56 0.60
CA LEU A 464 31.77 -26.19 -0.62
C LEU A 464 30.44 -26.92 -0.74
N SER A 465 30.39 -28.22 -0.41
CA SER A 465 29.16 -29.03 -0.46
C SER A 465 28.09 -28.55 0.53
N LYS A 466 28.51 -28.07 1.72
CA LYS A 466 27.66 -27.54 2.80
C LYS A 466 27.25 -26.08 2.60
N SER A 467 27.77 -25.41 1.57
CA SER A 467 27.54 -23.98 1.30
C SER A 467 26.49 -23.76 0.21
N THR A 468 25.73 -22.65 0.25
CA THR A 468 24.75 -22.33 -0.82
C THR A 468 25.41 -21.96 -2.15
N SER A 469 26.59 -21.36 -2.09
CA SER A 469 27.30 -20.80 -3.23
C SER A 469 28.74 -21.32 -3.27
N GLY A 470 29.72 -20.47 -3.61
CA GLY A 470 31.16 -20.78 -3.57
C GLY A 470 31.77 -20.94 -2.18
N GLY A 471 31.01 -20.82 -1.08
CA GLY A 471 31.49 -21.13 0.27
C GLY A 471 32.38 -20.06 0.94
N PHE A 472 32.34 -18.82 0.44
CA PHE A 472 33.17 -17.72 0.95
C PHE A 472 32.82 -17.30 2.39
N PHE A 473 31.55 -17.37 2.81
CA PHE A 473 31.17 -17.09 4.20
C PHE A 473 31.96 -17.96 5.21
N SER A 474 32.13 -19.24 4.90
CA SER A 474 32.87 -20.17 5.77
C SER A 474 34.36 -19.80 5.85
N VAL A 475 34.95 -19.24 4.79
CA VAL A 475 36.34 -18.74 4.81
C VAL A 475 36.50 -17.66 5.89
N LEU A 476 35.60 -16.68 5.90
CA LEU A 476 35.63 -15.60 6.90
C LEU A 476 35.34 -16.11 8.32
N ALA A 477 34.36 -16.99 8.46
CA ALA A 477 33.93 -17.50 9.75
C ALA A 477 35.02 -18.38 10.42
N ILE A 478 35.66 -19.26 9.65
CA ILE A 478 36.72 -20.15 10.16
C ILE A 478 37.95 -19.33 10.60
N ASP A 479 38.33 -18.28 9.87
CA ASP A 479 39.44 -17.39 10.27
C ASP A 479 39.16 -16.62 11.57
N ILE A 480 37.90 -16.30 11.87
CA ILE A 480 37.53 -15.63 13.12
C ILE A 480 37.55 -16.63 14.28
N LEU A 481 37.01 -17.84 14.07
CA LEU A 481 36.99 -18.89 15.08
C LEU A 481 38.42 -19.38 15.43
N SER A 482 39.31 -19.49 14.44
CA SER A 482 40.70 -19.91 14.66
C SER A 482 41.50 -18.93 15.53
N ARG A 483 41.04 -17.67 15.60
CA ARG A 483 41.60 -16.61 16.45
C ARG A 483 40.85 -16.46 17.79
N GLY A 484 40.02 -17.44 18.16
CA GLY A 484 39.24 -17.44 19.40
C GLY A 484 38.09 -16.42 19.43
N GLY A 485 37.67 -15.95 18.25
CA GLY A 485 36.59 -15.00 18.07
C GLY A 485 35.19 -15.64 18.08
N THR A 486 34.17 -14.80 17.90
CA THR A 486 32.76 -15.21 17.86
C THR A 486 32.13 -14.83 16.52
N VAL A 487 31.43 -15.77 15.88
CA VAL A 487 30.68 -15.52 14.64
C VAL A 487 29.21 -15.36 14.99
N PHE A 488 28.56 -14.27 14.58
CA PHE A 488 27.12 -14.07 14.71
C PHE A 488 26.44 -14.26 13.36
N GLY A 489 25.42 -15.11 13.32
CA GLY A 489 24.69 -15.42 12.09
C GLY A 489 23.29 -15.96 12.39
N ALA A 490 22.51 -16.18 11.31
CA ALA A 490 21.13 -16.63 11.43
C ALA A 490 21.01 -18.17 11.43
N ALA A 491 20.28 -18.71 12.40
CA ALA A 491 19.94 -20.13 12.53
C ALA A 491 18.46 -20.30 12.91
N PHE A 492 17.86 -21.44 12.53
CA PHE A 492 16.55 -21.82 13.04
C PHE A 492 16.69 -22.36 14.47
N ASP A 493 15.73 -22.01 15.33
CA ASP A 493 15.52 -22.70 16.60
C ASP A 493 14.60 -23.93 16.42
N ASP A 494 14.36 -24.66 17.51
CA ASP A 494 13.54 -25.89 17.51
C ASP A 494 12.08 -25.63 17.13
N SER A 495 11.64 -24.38 17.18
CA SER A 495 10.30 -23.94 16.76
C SER A 495 10.26 -23.41 15.32
N MET A 496 11.33 -23.64 14.54
CA MET A 496 11.49 -23.14 13.17
C MET A 496 11.42 -21.61 13.05
N VAL A 497 11.74 -20.88 14.12
CA VAL A 497 11.89 -19.42 14.09
C VAL A 497 13.35 -19.09 13.78
N LEU A 498 13.57 -18.21 12.81
CA LEU A 498 14.91 -17.80 12.42
C LEU A 498 15.43 -16.69 13.34
N ARG A 499 16.56 -16.94 14.01
CA ARG A 499 17.16 -16.01 14.98
C ARG A 499 18.64 -15.81 14.69
N HIS A 500 19.15 -14.60 14.93
CA HIS A 500 20.58 -14.40 15.06
C HIS A 500 21.08 -14.96 16.40
N ARG A 501 22.24 -15.61 16.38
CA ARG A 501 22.95 -16.09 17.58
C ARG A 501 24.45 -16.16 17.33
N GLY A 502 25.24 -16.31 18.38
CA GLY A 502 26.70 -16.49 18.30
C GLY A 502 27.11 -17.97 18.13
N ALA A 503 28.22 -18.21 17.44
CA ALA A 503 28.94 -19.48 17.36
C ALA A 503 30.40 -19.26 17.75
N ARG A 504 30.95 -20.17 18.57
CA ARG A 504 32.34 -20.14 19.07
C ARG A 504 33.17 -21.35 18.64
N ASN A 505 32.56 -22.27 17.91
CA ASN A 505 33.21 -23.43 17.32
C ASN A 505 32.55 -23.77 15.97
N GLU A 506 33.17 -24.69 15.22
CA GLU A 506 32.71 -25.05 13.89
C GLU A 506 31.40 -25.85 13.89
N GLU A 507 31.11 -26.61 14.96
CA GLU A 507 29.85 -27.34 15.10
C GLU A 507 28.67 -26.36 15.16
N GLU A 508 28.76 -25.33 16.00
CA GLU A 508 27.77 -24.27 16.11
C GLU A 508 27.64 -23.45 14.82
N LEU A 509 28.76 -23.23 14.11
CA LEU A 509 28.80 -22.51 12.82
C LEU A 509 27.98 -23.23 11.74
N GLY A 510 27.86 -24.55 11.81
CA GLY A 510 27.12 -25.36 10.84
C GLY A 510 25.69 -24.85 10.60
N ALA A 511 25.02 -24.37 11.66
CA ALA A 511 23.66 -23.83 11.57
C ALA A 511 23.56 -22.50 10.81
N PHE A 512 24.66 -21.74 10.70
CA PHE A 512 24.69 -20.45 9.98
C PHE A 512 24.91 -20.62 8.48
N ARG A 513 25.52 -21.73 8.07
CA ARG A 513 25.68 -22.07 6.65
C ARG A 513 24.31 -22.22 5.97
N GLY A 514 24.28 -21.93 4.68
CA GLY A 514 23.06 -22.02 3.88
C GLY A 514 22.17 -20.76 3.93
N ALA A 515 21.59 -20.41 2.78
CA ALA A 515 20.64 -19.31 2.66
C ALA A 515 19.33 -19.60 3.39
N LYS A 516 18.78 -18.58 4.07
CA LYS A 516 17.49 -18.62 4.76
C LYS A 516 16.62 -17.49 4.21
N TYR A 517 15.53 -17.85 3.53
CA TYR A 517 14.65 -16.89 2.85
C TYR A 517 13.52 -16.43 3.78
N VAL A 518 13.86 -15.96 4.97
CA VAL A 518 12.95 -15.46 6.00
C VAL A 518 13.68 -14.36 6.77
N GLN A 519 12.98 -13.34 7.27
CA GLN A 519 13.62 -12.37 8.17
C GLN A 519 14.04 -13.06 9.47
N SER A 520 15.30 -12.87 9.89
CA SER A 520 15.76 -13.29 11.21
C SER A 520 15.43 -12.26 12.28
N ASP A 521 15.10 -12.73 13.48
CA ASP A 521 15.02 -11.92 14.70
C ASP A 521 16.43 -11.67 15.24
N THR A 522 16.81 -10.40 15.40
CA THR A 522 18.11 -10.02 15.96
C THR A 522 18.16 -10.05 17.48
N GLY A 523 17.01 -10.06 18.17
CA GLY A 523 16.93 -10.07 19.63
C GLY A 523 17.91 -9.09 20.28
N THR A 524 18.73 -9.60 21.19
CA THR A 524 19.77 -8.84 21.92
C THR A 524 21.16 -8.97 21.32
N VAL A 525 21.31 -9.57 20.14
CA VAL A 525 22.62 -9.93 19.57
C VAL A 525 23.54 -8.73 19.40
N PHE A 526 23.02 -7.53 19.14
CA PHE A 526 23.87 -6.34 19.04
C PHE A 526 24.56 -6.02 20.36
N ARG A 527 23.87 -6.21 21.50
CA ARG A 527 24.45 -6.06 22.85
C ARG A 527 25.54 -7.11 23.10
N GLU A 528 25.32 -8.34 22.63
CA GLU A 528 26.31 -9.42 22.70
C GLU A 528 27.55 -9.13 21.86
N VAL A 529 27.38 -8.66 20.62
CA VAL A 529 28.48 -8.19 19.77
C VAL A 529 29.30 -7.11 20.49
N LYS A 530 28.65 -6.10 21.07
CA LYS A 530 29.34 -5.04 21.83
C LYS A 530 30.12 -5.61 23.02
N LYS A 531 29.56 -6.61 23.72
CA LYS A 531 30.24 -7.28 24.84
C LYS A 531 31.51 -8.01 24.37
N GLU A 532 31.42 -8.78 23.29
CA GLU A 532 32.58 -9.49 22.72
C GLU A 532 33.68 -8.50 22.28
N LEU A 533 33.31 -7.44 21.56
CA LEU A 533 34.25 -6.40 21.12
C LEU A 533 34.90 -5.68 22.31
N SER A 534 34.13 -5.38 23.36
CA SER A 534 34.65 -4.73 24.59
C SER A 534 35.63 -5.64 25.35
N SER A 535 35.58 -6.95 25.13
CA SER A 535 36.54 -7.92 25.68
C SER A 535 37.77 -8.14 24.78
N GLY A 536 37.90 -7.40 23.67
CA GLY A 536 39.00 -7.55 22.72
C GLY A 536 38.90 -8.77 21.80
N ARG A 537 37.77 -9.48 21.80
CA ARG A 537 37.57 -10.67 20.94
C ARG A 537 37.23 -10.27 19.50
N PRO A 538 37.83 -10.94 18.49
CA PRO A 538 37.40 -10.78 17.11
C PRO A 538 35.95 -11.22 16.92
N VAL A 539 35.19 -10.47 16.13
CA VAL A 539 33.78 -10.75 15.83
C VAL A 539 33.56 -10.73 14.32
N LEU A 540 32.86 -11.74 13.80
CA LEU A 540 32.20 -11.65 12.50
C LEU A 540 30.70 -11.52 12.71
N PHE A 541 30.08 -10.46 12.20
CA PHE A 541 28.63 -10.34 12.14
C PHE A 541 28.14 -10.52 10.70
N SER A 542 27.31 -11.55 10.45
CA SER A 542 26.69 -11.81 9.16
C SER A 542 25.19 -11.59 9.20
N GLY A 543 24.65 -10.82 8.25
CA GLY A 543 23.22 -10.50 8.22
C GLY A 543 22.77 -9.86 6.92
N THR A 544 21.52 -9.38 6.90
CA THR A 544 21.06 -8.54 5.79
C THR A 544 21.73 -7.16 5.83
N PRO A 545 21.83 -6.44 4.70
CA PRO A 545 22.46 -5.12 4.68
C PRO A 545 21.88 -4.14 5.71
N CYS A 546 20.55 -4.17 5.92
CA CYS A 546 19.89 -3.32 6.92
C CYS A 546 20.19 -3.72 8.37
N GLN A 547 20.49 -5.00 8.65
CA GLN A 547 20.93 -5.45 9.97
C GLN A 547 22.38 -5.04 10.24
N VAL A 548 23.27 -5.18 9.25
CA VAL A 548 24.67 -4.72 9.35
C VAL A 548 24.72 -3.21 9.56
N ASP A 549 23.94 -2.44 8.82
CA ASP A 549 23.82 -0.99 8.99
C ASP A 549 23.30 -0.63 10.39
N GLY A 550 22.26 -1.33 10.86
CA GLY A 550 21.72 -1.17 12.21
C GLY A 550 22.74 -1.47 13.31
N LEU A 551 23.62 -2.46 13.12
CA LEU A 551 24.69 -2.77 14.05
C LEU A 551 25.71 -1.62 14.13
N TYR A 552 26.15 -1.09 12.99
CA TYR A 552 27.07 0.05 12.95
C TYR A 552 26.49 1.28 13.67
N HIS A 553 25.21 1.59 13.44
CA HIS A 553 24.53 2.67 14.16
C HIS A 553 24.39 2.42 15.66
N PHE A 554 24.14 1.17 16.06
CA PHE A 554 24.06 0.80 17.47
C PHE A 554 25.42 0.94 18.19
N LEU A 555 26.51 0.54 17.53
CA LEU A 555 27.86 0.65 18.08
C LEU A 555 28.34 2.11 18.12
N GLY A 556 27.98 2.90 17.10
CA GLY A 556 28.37 4.31 16.95
C GLY A 556 29.79 4.50 16.41
N ASN A 557 30.60 3.44 16.33
CA ASN A 557 31.94 3.43 15.77
C ASN A 557 32.24 2.12 15.04
N ASP A 558 33.20 2.17 14.11
CA ASP A 558 33.82 0.98 13.53
C ASP A 558 34.95 0.49 14.46
N SER A 559 35.23 -0.81 14.45
CA SER A 559 36.25 -1.45 15.26
C SER A 559 37.09 -2.39 14.40
N GLU A 560 38.41 -2.39 14.60
CA GLU A 560 39.33 -3.33 13.94
C GLU A 560 39.01 -4.81 14.28
N ASN A 561 38.42 -5.05 15.46
CA ASN A 561 37.99 -6.38 15.88
C ASN A 561 36.62 -6.78 15.34
N LEU A 562 35.91 -5.90 14.64
CA LEU A 562 34.63 -6.20 14.01
C LEU A 562 34.82 -6.39 12.51
N LEU A 563 34.43 -7.56 12.02
CA LEU A 563 34.22 -7.83 10.61
C LEU A 563 32.73 -7.99 10.33
N THR A 564 32.24 -7.37 9.26
CA THR A 564 30.84 -7.47 8.85
C THR A 564 30.69 -8.10 7.47
N CYS A 565 29.68 -8.95 7.31
CA CYS A 565 29.37 -9.60 6.05
C CYS A 565 27.88 -9.47 5.77
N ASP A 566 27.51 -8.60 4.83
CA ASP A 566 26.15 -8.57 4.32
C ASP A 566 25.97 -9.42 3.07
N LEU A 567 24.76 -9.40 2.50
CA LEU A 567 24.39 -10.21 1.35
C LEU A 567 23.62 -9.42 0.31
N VAL A 568 23.73 -9.83 -0.95
CA VAL A 568 22.85 -9.37 -2.03
C VAL A 568 21.43 -9.83 -1.73
N CYS A 569 20.65 -8.93 -1.12
CA CYS A 569 19.34 -9.25 -0.56
C CYS A 569 18.23 -8.96 -1.55
N HIS A 570 17.42 -9.97 -1.85
CA HIS A 570 16.20 -9.84 -2.65
C HIS A 570 15.06 -9.14 -1.87
N GLY A 571 15.08 -9.23 -0.55
CA GLY A 571 14.02 -8.80 0.36
C GLY A 571 13.65 -9.95 1.30
N VAL A 572 13.15 -9.61 2.48
CA VAL A 572 12.85 -10.59 3.52
C VAL A 572 11.35 -10.88 3.62
N PRO A 573 10.94 -12.16 3.51
CA PRO A 573 9.58 -12.60 3.79
C PRO A 573 9.13 -12.40 5.24
N SER A 574 7.81 -12.31 5.43
CA SER A 574 7.17 -12.37 6.75
C SER A 574 7.50 -13.67 7.48
N PRO A 575 8.08 -13.59 8.71
CA PRO A 575 8.27 -14.74 9.58
C PRO A 575 6.98 -15.48 9.91
N ALA A 576 5.88 -14.76 10.16
CA ALA A 576 4.60 -15.40 10.50
C ALA A 576 3.98 -16.15 9.31
N VAL A 577 4.08 -15.60 8.10
CA VAL A 577 3.61 -16.31 6.88
C VAL A 577 4.44 -17.56 6.64
N PHE A 578 5.75 -17.51 6.90
CA PHE A 578 6.61 -18.70 6.83
C PHE A 578 6.21 -19.75 7.87
N PHE A 579 5.96 -19.34 9.11
CA PHE A 579 5.52 -20.20 10.19
C PHE A 579 4.19 -20.92 9.87
N ASP A 580 3.19 -20.19 9.38
CA ASP A 580 1.91 -20.79 8.96
C ASP A 580 2.09 -21.75 7.77
N TRP A 581 2.99 -21.42 6.84
CA TRP A 581 3.31 -22.31 5.73
C TRP A 581 4.00 -23.60 6.20
N VAL A 582 4.91 -23.52 7.17
CA VAL A 582 5.55 -24.68 7.82
C VAL A 582 4.47 -25.56 8.45
N HIS A 583 3.58 -24.99 9.27
CA HIS A 583 2.48 -25.76 9.87
C HIS A 583 1.52 -26.36 8.85
N PHE A 584 1.20 -25.63 7.79
CA PHE A 584 0.42 -26.16 6.68
C PHE A 584 1.11 -27.36 6.02
N LEU A 585 2.43 -27.30 5.83
CA LEU A 585 3.21 -28.40 5.27
C LEU A 585 3.25 -29.60 6.23
N GLU A 586 3.51 -29.38 7.52
CA GLU A 586 3.49 -30.42 8.56
C GLU A 586 2.14 -31.17 8.59
N ASN A 587 1.03 -30.42 8.58
CA ASN A 587 -0.32 -30.99 8.57
C ASN A 587 -0.57 -31.85 7.32
N ARG A 588 -0.06 -31.42 6.15
CA ARG A 588 -0.17 -32.22 4.92
C ARG A 588 0.73 -33.45 4.91
N GLN A 589 1.90 -33.38 5.52
CA GLN A 589 2.83 -34.51 5.63
C GLN A 589 2.50 -35.46 6.78
N ARG A 590 1.66 -35.01 7.73
CA ARG A 590 1.34 -35.68 9.00
C ARG A 590 2.59 -35.99 9.83
N ALA A 591 3.58 -35.10 9.79
CA ALA A 591 4.84 -35.21 10.51
C ALA A 591 5.42 -33.82 10.76
N LYS A 592 6.21 -33.66 11.84
CA LYS A 592 6.85 -32.38 12.19
C LYS A 592 8.11 -32.16 11.35
N ILE A 593 8.41 -30.90 11.02
CA ILE A 593 9.65 -30.56 10.33
C ILE A 593 10.75 -30.36 11.37
N THR A 594 11.88 -31.05 11.19
CA THR A 594 13.03 -30.99 12.09
C THR A 594 14.21 -30.21 11.50
N GLU A 595 14.26 -30.07 10.17
CA GLU A 595 15.32 -29.34 9.49
C GLU A 595 14.82 -28.75 8.17
N ILE A 596 15.23 -27.52 7.83
CA ILE A 596 14.94 -26.87 6.55
C ILE A 596 16.22 -26.41 5.87
N ARG A 597 16.37 -26.79 4.60
CA ARG A 597 17.40 -26.26 3.69
C ARG A 597 16.72 -25.65 2.48
N PHE A 598 16.83 -24.33 2.32
CA PHE A 598 16.21 -23.66 1.16
C PHE A 598 16.94 -23.94 -0.16
N ARG A 599 18.25 -24.18 -0.08
CA ARG A 599 19.09 -24.53 -1.23
C ARG A 599 19.98 -25.71 -0.88
N ASP A 600 19.49 -26.89 -1.24
CA ASP A 600 20.18 -28.16 -1.17
C ASP A 600 20.79 -28.50 -2.53
N LYS A 601 22.12 -28.62 -2.59
CA LYS A 601 22.89 -28.81 -3.82
C LYS A 601 23.17 -30.27 -4.18
N ARG A 602 22.49 -31.26 -3.57
CA ARG A 602 22.67 -32.69 -3.90
C ARG A 602 22.46 -33.02 -5.39
N LYS A 603 21.75 -32.16 -6.15
CA LYS A 603 21.53 -32.27 -7.60
C LYS A 603 22.31 -31.23 -8.42
N GLY A 604 23.36 -30.64 -7.86
CA GLY A 604 24.14 -29.55 -8.45
C GLY A 604 23.66 -28.16 -8.02
N TRP A 605 24.52 -27.14 -8.19
CA TRP A 605 24.23 -25.77 -7.75
C TRP A 605 23.06 -25.15 -8.53
N ALA A 606 23.04 -25.28 -9.86
CA ALA A 606 21.99 -24.71 -10.71
C ALA A 606 20.60 -25.33 -10.49
N HIS A 607 20.53 -26.56 -9.98
CA HIS A 607 19.29 -27.32 -9.76
C HIS A 607 19.01 -27.59 -8.27
N SER A 608 19.45 -26.67 -7.40
CA SER A 608 19.26 -26.82 -5.96
C SER A 608 17.78 -26.91 -5.58
N SER A 609 17.46 -27.69 -4.56
CA SER A 609 16.10 -27.90 -4.07
C SER A 609 15.88 -27.28 -2.70
N PHE A 610 14.63 -26.93 -2.39
CA PHE A 610 14.15 -26.83 -1.02
C PHE A 610 13.97 -28.25 -0.47
N THR A 611 14.56 -28.51 0.68
CA THR A 611 14.48 -29.78 1.42
C THR A 611 13.98 -29.50 2.83
N ALA A 612 12.90 -30.17 3.25
CA ALA A 612 12.48 -30.22 4.64
C ALA A 612 12.55 -31.68 5.14
N ARG A 613 13.29 -31.91 6.22
CA ARG A 613 13.36 -33.22 6.89
C ARG A 613 12.24 -33.33 7.91
N LEU A 614 11.57 -34.48 7.90
CA LEU A 614 10.46 -34.78 8.79
C LEU A 614 10.92 -35.60 9.99
N SER A 615 10.16 -35.55 11.08
CA SER A 615 10.42 -36.26 12.33
C SER A 615 10.44 -37.78 12.19
N ASP A 616 9.86 -38.32 11.12
CA ASP A 616 9.87 -39.75 10.78
C ASP A 616 10.97 -40.14 9.79
N GLY A 617 11.90 -39.23 9.50
CA GLY A 617 13.04 -39.46 8.60
C GLY A 617 12.75 -39.23 7.12
N ARG A 618 11.49 -39.04 6.71
CA ARG A 618 11.16 -38.69 5.32
C ARG A 618 11.65 -37.28 4.97
N GLU A 619 11.90 -37.03 3.69
CA GLU A 619 12.26 -35.69 3.19
C GLU A 619 11.22 -35.18 2.16
N TYR A 620 10.78 -33.94 2.35
CA TYR A 620 10.04 -33.19 1.34
C TYR A 620 11.03 -32.41 0.47
N VAL A 621 11.15 -32.77 -0.81
CA VAL A 621 12.13 -32.18 -1.73
C VAL A 621 11.44 -31.63 -2.99
N LYS A 622 11.61 -30.34 -3.26
CA LYS A 622 11.15 -29.67 -4.49
C LYS A 622 12.05 -28.47 -4.84
N PRO A 623 12.14 -28.03 -6.11
CA PRO A 623 12.67 -26.71 -6.41
C PRO A 623 11.97 -25.64 -5.55
N LEU A 624 12.72 -24.68 -5.01
CA LEU A 624 12.15 -23.67 -4.11
C LEU A 624 10.94 -22.97 -4.75
N MET A 625 11.08 -22.55 -6.01
CA MET A 625 10.02 -21.87 -6.76
C MET A 625 8.81 -22.75 -7.12
N ASP A 626 8.89 -24.07 -6.89
CA ASP A 626 7.76 -25.00 -7.03
C ASP A 626 7.03 -25.25 -5.71
N THR A 627 7.56 -24.74 -4.59
CA THR A 627 6.84 -24.71 -3.31
C THR A 627 5.85 -23.54 -3.27
N GLY A 628 4.83 -23.63 -2.41
CA GLY A 628 3.89 -22.52 -2.21
C GLY A 628 4.59 -21.26 -1.69
N PHE A 629 5.49 -21.43 -0.73
CA PHE A 629 6.28 -20.34 -0.17
C PHE A 629 7.22 -19.71 -1.20
N GLY A 630 7.99 -20.51 -1.94
CA GLY A 630 8.90 -19.99 -2.95
C GLY A 630 8.19 -19.25 -4.08
N ARG A 631 7.01 -19.70 -4.53
CA ARG A 631 6.18 -18.92 -5.48
C ARG A 631 5.78 -17.56 -4.92
N GLY A 632 5.27 -17.53 -3.69
CA GLY A 632 4.87 -16.28 -3.06
C GLY A 632 6.05 -15.33 -2.82
N PHE A 633 7.22 -15.87 -2.48
CA PHE A 633 8.48 -15.14 -2.39
C PHE A 633 8.88 -14.54 -3.75
N GLY A 634 8.89 -15.35 -4.83
CA GLY A 634 9.23 -14.89 -6.18
C GLY A 634 8.25 -13.86 -6.73
N MET A 635 6.98 -13.92 -6.33
CA MET A 635 5.95 -12.92 -6.66
C MET A 635 5.97 -11.69 -5.75
N ALA A 636 6.88 -11.63 -4.78
CA ALA A 636 6.99 -10.58 -3.77
C ALA A 636 5.68 -10.33 -2.98
N LEU A 637 4.88 -11.38 -2.73
CA LEU A 637 3.55 -11.28 -2.10
C LEU A 637 3.60 -10.86 -0.63
N PHE A 638 4.64 -11.26 0.09
CA PHE A 638 4.74 -11.12 1.54
C PHE A 638 6.13 -10.67 1.99
N LEU A 639 6.82 -9.89 1.15
CA LEU A 639 8.03 -9.21 1.56
C LEU A 639 7.70 -8.03 2.49
N ARG A 640 8.65 -7.71 3.37
CA ARG A 640 8.55 -6.53 4.24
C ARG A 640 8.36 -5.27 3.40
N PRO A 641 7.44 -4.35 3.76
CA PRO A 641 7.17 -3.14 2.97
C PRO A 641 8.43 -2.35 2.59
N SER A 642 9.37 -2.21 3.54
CA SER A 642 10.62 -1.48 3.33
C SER A 642 11.52 -2.09 2.24
N CYS A 643 11.34 -3.38 1.90
CA CYS A 643 12.12 -4.03 0.85
C CYS A 643 11.77 -3.51 -0.56
N HIS A 644 10.59 -2.92 -0.75
CA HIS A 644 10.16 -2.36 -2.04
C HIS A 644 10.76 -0.98 -2.34
N ARG A 645 11.35 -0.36 -1.32
CA ARG A 645 12.02 0.94 -1.36
C ARG A 645 13.35 0.85 -0.60
N CYS A 646 14.01 -0.30 -0.73
CA CYS A 646 15.21 -0.63 0.02
C CYS A 646 16.38 0.25 -0.42
N ARG A 647 16.86 1.12 0.48
CA ARG A 647 18.05 1.95 0.25
C ARG A 647 19.35 1.14 0.06
N TYR A 648 19.36 -0.10 0.54
CA TYR A 648 20.49 -1.02 0.38
C TYR A 648 20.41 -1.83 -0.91
N SER A 649 19.44 -1.59 -1.80
CA SER A 649 19.47 -2.18 -3.14
C SER A 649 20.35 -1.35 -4.08
N ALA A 650 21.62 -1.20 -3.69
CA ALA A 650 22.62 -0.37 -4.35
C ALA A 650 23.99 -1.09 -4.40
N ALA A 651 24.89 -0.58 -5.24
CA ALA A 651 26.24 -1.13 -5.41
C ALA A 651 27.17 -0.70 -4.27
N SER A 652 26.93 0.49 -3.71
CA SER A 652 27.59 0.93 -2.47
C SER A 652 27.01 0.17 -1.26
N ARG A 653 27.90 -0.36 -0.43
CA ARG A 653 27.59 -1.27 0.68
C ARG A 653 28.34 -0.84 1.93
N ARG A 654 27.68 -0.90 3.08
CA ARG A 654 28.30 -0.55 4.36
C ARG A 654 29.04 -1.73 4.99
N GLY A 655 28.58 -2.96 4.79
CA GLY A 655 29.27 -4.15 5.25
C GLY A 655 30.66 -4.28 4.63
N ASP A 656 31.61 -4.86 5.34
CA ASP A 656 33.00 -5.03 4.87
C ASP A 656 33.08 -5.98 3.68
N PHE A 657 32.29 -7.05 3.72
CA PHE A 657 32.01 -7.91 2.59
C PHE A 657 30.52 -7.91 2.24
N THR A 658 30.21 -8.03 0.95
CA THR A 658 28.86 -8.39 0.48
C THR A 658 28.95 -9.68 -0.32
N LEU A 659 28.14 -10.68 0.06
CA LEU A 659 28.13 -11.98 -0.59
C LEU A 659 26.85 -12.23 -1.38
N GLY A 660 26.97 -12.94 -2.49
CA GLY A 660 25.84 -13.40 -3.29
C GLY A 660 26.15 -14.66 -4.07
N ASP A 661 25.14 -15.20 -4.73
CA ASP A 661 25.34 -16.12 -5.83
C ASP A 661 25.84 -15.34 -7.05
N PHE A 662 26.92 -15.80 -7.70
CA PHE A 662 27.40 -15.16 -8.93
C PHE A 662 26.62 -15.68 -10.14
N TRP A 663 25.40 -15.18 -10.31
CA TRP A 663 24.58 -15.48 -11.48
C TRP A 663 25.18 -14.89 -12.76
N GLY A 664 25.11 -15.63 -13.87
CA GLY A 664 25.57 -15.17 -15.18
C GLY A 664 27.09 -15.15 -15.38
N LEU A 665 27.86 -15.71 -14.44
CA LEU A 665 29.29 -15.91 -14.60
C LEU A 665 29.56 -16.84 -15.79
N ALA A 666 30.47 -16.46 -16.68
CA ALA A 666 30.76 -17.25 -17.88
C ALA A 666 31.35 -18.64 -17.58
N PRO A 667 31.07 -19.67 -18.41
CA PRO A 667 31.62 -21.00 -18.23
C PRO A 667 33.16 -20.97 -18.24
N GLY A 668 33.78 -21.69 -17.30
CA GLY A 668 35.25 -21.76 -17.19
C GLY A 668 35.92 -20.55 -16.54
N ALA A 669 35.14 -19.55 -16.08
CA ALA A 669 35.64 -18.41 -15.31
C ALA A 669 36.45 -18.80 -14.04
N LEU A 670 36.13 -19.96 -13.44
CA LEU A 670 36.85 -20.56 -12.34
C LEU A 670 37.15 -22.06 -12.65
N PRO A 671 38.28 -22.62 -12.18
CA PRO A 671 38.71 -23.99 -12.51
C PRO A 671 37.72 -25.11 -12.07
N GLY A 672 37.21 -25.98 -12.95
CA GLY A 672 36.30 -27.08 -12.52
C GLY A 672 34.80 -26.83 -12.70
N GLY A 673 34.42 -25.81 -13.49
CA GLY A 673 33.10 -25.68 -14.10
C GLY A 673 32.02 -25.01 -13.23
N GLU A 674 30.89 -24.67 -13.87
CA GLU A 674 29.77 -23.92 -13.26
C GLU A 674 28.94 -24.73 -12.25
N GLU A 675 28.94 -26.05 -12.35
CA GLU A 675 28.04 -26.92 -11.56
C GLU A 675 28.29 -26.88 -10.05
N GLN A 676 29.49 -26.47 -9.64
CA GLN A 676 29.90 -26.39 -8.22
C GLN A 676 29.45 -25.09 -7.53
N GLY A 677 29.11 -24.07 -8.33
CA GLY A 677 28.71 -22.73 -7.88
C GLY A 677 29.87 -21.80 -7.51
N ALA A 678 29.66 -20.50 -7.66
CA ALA A 678 30.62 -19.45 -7.34
C ALA A 678 29.95 -18.34 -6.52
N SER A 679 30.66 -17.85 -5.51
CA SER A 679 30.23 -16.69 -4.73
C SER A 679 30.62 -15.41 -5.43
N LEU A 680 29.65 -14.50 -5.56
CA LEU A 680 29.93 -13.09 -5.77
C LEU A 680 30.45 -12.52 -4.45
N VAL A 681 31.61 -11.88 -4.47
CA VAL A 681 32.23 -11.24 -3.31
C VAL A 681 32.53 -9.78 -3.66
N LEU A 682 31.88 -8.86 -2.97
CA LEU A 682 32.26 -7.45 -2.97
C LEU A 682 33.11 -7.19 -1.73
N VAL A 683 34.25 -6.54 -1.93
CA VAL A 683 35.19 -6.13 -0.89
C VAL A 683 35.08 -4.62 -0.73
N ASN A 684 34.44 -4.16 0.34
CA ASN A 684 33.92 -2.79 0.45
C ASN A 684 34.70 -1.88 1.41
N SER A 685 35.72 -2.42 2.09
CA SER A 685 36.57 -1.66 3.02
C SER A 685 38.05 -2.04 2.92
N GLU A 686 38.93 -1.17 3.42
CA GLU A 686 40.37 -1.45 3.46
C GLU A 686 40.69 -2.67 4.32
N LYS A 687 40.08 -2.79 5.51
CA LYS A 687 40.24 -3.97 6.36
C LYS A 687 39.75 -5.26 5.68
N ALA A 688 38.69 -5.18 4.86
CA ALA A 688 38.24 -6.31 4.05
C ALA A 688 39.26 -6.66 2.95
N SER A 689 39.86 -5.66 2.30
CA SER A 689 40.87 -5.87 1.26
C SER A 689 42.10 -6.58 1.82
N SER A 690 42.64 -6.09 2.95
CA SER A 690 43.79 -6.73 3.61
C SER A 690 43.46 -8.16 4.08
N LEU A 691 42.24 -8.40 4.56
CA LEU A 691 41.80 -9.75 4.95
C LEU A 691 41.67 -10.67 3.74
N PHE A 692 41.07 -10.20 2.66
CA PHE A 692 40.86 -10.96 1.43
C PHE A 692 42.19 -11.45 0.85
N GLU A 693 43.19 -10.57 0.77
CA GLU A 693 44.54 -10.92 0.32
C GLU A 693 45.19 -11.98 1.22
N ARG A 694 45.12 -11.80 2.55
CA ARG A 694 45.66 -12.76 3.51
C ARG A 694 45.03 -14.14 3.40
N LEU A 695 43.73 -14.22 3.12
CA LEU A 695 42.98 -15.48 3.03
C LEU A 695 42.98 -16.11 1.63
N SER A 696 43.49 -15.40 0.61
CA SER A 696 43.50 -15.84 -0.79
C SER A 696 44.10 -17.24 -1.06
N PRO A 697 45.06 -17.78 -0.28
CA PRO A 697 45.51 -19.16 -0.49
C PRO A 697 44.40 -20.21 -0.31
N GLY A 698 43.39 -19.94 0.53
CA GLY A 698 42.31 -20.86 0.89
C GLY A 698 41.15 -20.94 -0.10
N PHE A 699 41.12 -20.09 -1.12
CA PHE A 699 40.07 -20.07 -2.13
C PHE A 699 40.64 -19.74 -3.52
N GLU A 700 39.86 -20.01 -4.56
CA GLU A 700 40.11 -19.53 -5.91
C GLU A 700 39.31 -18.25 -6.12
N CYS A 701 39.91 -17.24 -6.75
CA CYS A 701 39.17 -16.03 -7.11
C CYS A 701 39.63 -15.42 -8.43
N VAL A 702 38.70 -14.73 -9.09
CA VAL A 702 38.97 -13.94 -10.29
C VAL A 702 38.28 -12.58 -10.19
N PRO A 703 38.97 -11.48 -10.50
CA PRO A 703 38.38 -10.14 -10.48
C PRO A 703 37.31 -10.01 -11.56
N ARG A 704 36.25 -9.27 -11.27
CA ARG A 704 35.09 -9.06 -12.15
C ARG A 704 34.66 -7.59 -12.12
N SER A 705 33.79 -7.19 -13.04
CA SER A 705 33.28 -5.82 -13.05
C SER A 705 31.99 -5.70 -12.23
N MET A 706 31.66 -4.49 -11.80
CA MET A 706 30.40 -4.23 -11.11
C MET A 706 29.21 -4.36 -12.05
N GLU A 707 29.38 -4.02 -13.33
CA GLU A 707 28.36 -4.18 -14.36
C GLU A 707 27.95 -5.66 -14.51
N GLU A 708 28.92 -6.56 -14.53
CA GLU A 708 28.69 -8.01 -14.58
C GLU A 708 27.96 -8.50 -13.32
N ALA A 709 28.41 -8.05 -12.14
CA ALA A 709 27.75 -8.39 -10.88
C ALA A 709 26.28 -7.90 -10.85
N VAL A 710 26.01 -6.67 -11.30
CA VAL A 710 24.66 -6.09 -11.37
C VAL A 710 23.78 -6.83 -12.38
N ALA A 711 24.33 -7.22 -13.54
CA ALA A 711 23.59 -7.97 -14.55
C ALA A 711 23.06 -9.31 -14.03
N GLY A 712 23.87 -10.05 -13.26
CA GLY A 712 23.45 -11.27 -12.59
C GLY A 712 22.63 -11.04 -11.31
N ASN A 713 22.83 -9.88 -10.66
CA ASN A 713 22.22 -9.56 -9.38
C ASN A 713 21.57 -8.15 -9.40
N PRO A 714 20.35 -7.99 -9.95
CA PRO A 714 19.69 -6.69 -10.09
C PRO A 714 19.38 -5.97 -8.78
N ARG A 715 19.57 -6.63 -7.63
CA ARG A 715 19.40 -6.05 -6.28
C ARG A 715 20.62 -5.26 -5.82
N LEU A 716 21.68 -5.24 -6.61
CA LEU A 716 22.77 -4.29 -6.51
C LEU A 716 22.46 -2.93 -7.18
N SER A 717 21.34 -2.79 -7.90
CA SER A 717 20.98 -1.52 -8.55
C SER A 717 19.61 -0.98 -8.18
N SER A 718 18.63 -1.84 -7.91
CA SER A 718 17.25 -1.43 -7.64
C SER A 718 16.52 -2.39 -6.71
N PRO A 719 15.53 -1.90 -5.92
CA PRO A 719 14.68 -2.77 -5.10
C PRO A 719 13.68 -3.55 -5.93
N ILE A 720 12.98 -4.50 -5.30
CA ILE A 720 11.90 -5.27 -5.95
C ILE A 720 10.57 -4.54 -5.87
N ALA A 721 9.88 -4.45 -7.01
CA ALA A 721 8.54 -3.87 -7.05
C ALA A 721 7.57 -4.64 -6.14
N ALA A 722 6.66 -3.91 -5.50
CA ALA A 722 5.61 -4.52 -4.70
C ALA A 722 4.63 -5.29 -5.59
N SER A 723 4.19 -6.47 -5.12
CA SER A 723 3.13 -7.21 -5.80
C SER A 723 1.81 -6.46 -5.72
N ALA A 724 1.11 -6.30 -6.85
CA ALA A 724 -0.24 -5.74 -6.86
C ALA A 724 -1.24 -6.59 -6.02
N GLN A 725 -0.92 -7.86 -5.76
CA GLN A 725 -1.75 -8.78 -4.98
C GLN A 725 -1.40 -8.82 -3.49
N ARG A 726 -0.40 -8.04 -3.03
CA ARG A 726 0.09 -8.04 -1.66
C ARG A 726 -1.01 -7.73 -0.62
N GLY A 727 -1.77 -6.65 -0.84
CA GLY A 727 -2.86 -6.28 0.08
C GLY A 727 -3.95 -7.34 0.16
N ALA A 728 -4.31 -7.93 -0.99
CA ALA A 728 -5.26 -9.03 -1.07
C ALA A 728 -4.75 -10.30 -0.36
N PHE A 729 -3.45 -10.60 -0.50
CA PHE A 729 -2.81 -11.72 0.17
C PHE A 729 -2.88 -11.57 1.68
N PHE A 730 -2.43 -10.45 2.26
CA PHE A 730 -2.46 -10.27 3.72
C PHE A 730 -3.88 -10.18 4.28
N SER A 731 -4.82 -9.61 3.52
CA SER A 731 -6.25 -9.60 3.91
C SER A 731 -6.80 -11.03 3.99
N ALA A 732 -6.53 -11.85 2.97
CA ALA A 732 -6.92 -13.25 2.98
C ALA A 732 -6.19 -14.06 4.06
N TRP A 733 -4.88 -13.85 4.23
CA TRP A 733 -4.06 -14.54 5.23
C TRP A 733 -4.58 -14.32 6.65
N ARG A 734 -5.05 -13.12 6.97
CA ARG A 734 -5.59 -12.78 8.29
C ARG A 734 -7.01 -13.26 8.52
N LEU A 735 -7.79 -13.44 7.46
CA LEU A 735 -9.24 -13.65 7.56
C LEU A 735 -9.69 -15.04 7.15
N LEU A 736 -8.89 -15.79 6.39
CA LEU A 736 -9.24 -17.11 5.87
C LEU A 736 -8.28 -18.17 6.38
N PRO A 737 -8.71 -19.45 6.46
CA PRO A 737 -7.81 -20.55 6.73
C PRO A 737 -6.64 -20.58 5.73
N PHE A 738 -5.42 -20.87 6.20
CA PHE A 738 -4.22 -20.83 5.35
C PHE A 738 -4.31 -21.76 4.13
N GLU A 739 -5.07 -22.85 4.20
CA GLU A 739 -5.31 -23.71 3.03
C GLU A 739 -6.01 -22.97 1.89
N GLU A 740 -6.98 -22.10 2.18
CA GLU A 740 -7.66 -21.30 1.15
C GLU A 740 -6.73 -20.23 0.59
N VAL A 741 -5.95 -19.58 1.46
CA VAL A 741 -4.91 -18.61 1.08
C VAL A 741 -3.91 -19.25 0.12
N SER A 742 -3.44 -20.45 0.48
CA SER A 742 -2.51 -21.24 -0.33
C SER A 742 -3.10 -21.56 -1.71
N LYS A 743 -4.34 -22.06 -1.78
CA LYS A 743 -5.03 -22.36 -3.04
C LYS A 743 -5.20 -21.11 -3.92
N ARG A 744 -5.50 -19.96 -3.32
CA ARG A 744 -5.80 -18.71 -4.02
C ARG A 744 -4.56 -18.00 -4.54
N PHE A 745 -3.48 -17.96 -3.76
CA PHE A 745 -2.31 -17.11 -4.05
C PHE A 745 -1.02 -17.90 -4.28
N LEU A 746 -0.88 -19.09 -3.70
CA LEU A 746 0.38 -19.83 -3.65
C LEU A 746 0.39 -21.08 -4.53
N VAL A 747 -0.68 -21.36 -5.28
CA VAL A 747 -0.76 -22.45 -6.27
C VAL A 747 -0.77 -21.85 -7.67
N PRO A 748 -0.10 -22.45 -8.67
CA PRO A 748 -0.15 -21.94 -10.03
C PRO A 748 -1.61 -21.89 -10.50
N ALA A 749 -2.05 -20.74 -11.02
CA ALA A 749 -3.31 -20.69 -11.73
C ALA A 749 -3.24 -21.72 -12.88
N LEU A 750 -4.25 -22.59 -12.98
CA LEU A 750 -4.40 -23.45 -14.16
C LEU A 750 -4.26 -22.53 -15.39
N SER A 751 -3.25 -22.78 -16.23
CA SER A 751 -3.02 -21.92 -17.39
C SER A 751 -4.33 -21.82 -18.17
N ARG A 752 -4.69 -20.62 -18.65
CA ARG A 752 -5.89 -20.47 -19.50
C ARG A 752 -5.88 -21.45 -20.68
N LYS A 753 -4.69 -21.90 -21.12
CA LYS A 753 -4.48 -22.97 -22.11
C LYS A 753 -4.92 -24.36 -21.62
N ALA A 754 -4.71 -24.72 -20.36
CA ALA A 754 -5.20 -25.96 -19.75
C ALA A 754 -6.72 -25.93 -19.53
N ALA A 755 -7.27 -24.80 -19.07
CA ALA A 755 -8.72 -24.61 -18.97
C ALA A 755 -9.41 -24.65 -20.35
N ALA A 756 -8.79 -24.09 -21.39
CA ALA A 756 -9.27 -24.18 -22.77
C ALA A 756 -9.15 -25.59 -23.38
N ARG A 757 -8.26 -26.45 -22.86
CA ARG A 757 -8.20 -27.89 -23.21
C ARG A 757 -9.32 -28.69 -22.56
N LEU A 758 -9.78 -28.28 -21.37
CA LEU A 758 -10.93 -28.85 -20.65
C LEU A 758 -12.30 -28.47 -21.24
N LEU A 759 -12.36 -27.47 -22.13
CA LEU A 759 -13.58 -27.17 -22.88
C LEU A 759 -13.77 -28.24 -23.98
N GLY A 760 -14.75 -29.12 -23.77
CA GLY A 760 -15.13 -30.15 -24.72
C GLY A 760 -15.50 -29.59 -26.10
N PRO A 761 -15.46 -30.43 -27.16
CA PRO A 761 -15.68 -29.99 -28.55
C PRO A 761 -16.96 -29.16 -28.76
N GLY A 762 -18.03 -29.48 -28.03
CA GLY A 762 -19.31 -28.76 -28.09
C GLY A 762 -19.25 -27.31 -27.58
N VAL A 763 -18.41 -26.99 -26.59
CA VAL A 763 -18.26 -25.62 -26.10
C VAL A 763 -17.38 -24.80 -27.05
N LYS A 764 -16.36 -25.41 -27.65
CA LYS A 764 -15.55 -24.78 -28.70
C LYS A 764 -16.36 -24.46 -29.97
N ALA A 765 -17.31 -25.33 -30.32
CA ALA A 765 -18.23 -25.09 -31.44
C ALA A 765 -19.20 -23.92 -31.14
N LYS A 766 -19.74 -23.84 -29.93
CA LYS A 766 -20.57 -22.69 -29.49
C LYS A 766 -19.81 -21.37 -29.51
N ILE A 767 -18.55 -21.37 -29.05
CA ILE A 767 -17.69 -20.17 -29.06
C ILE A 767 -17.35 -19.74 -30.51
N ARG A 768 -17.07 -20.69 -31.43
CA ARG A 768 -16.87 -20.36 -32.85
C ARG A 768 -18.11 -19.75 -33.51
N LYS A 769 -19.30 -20.22 -33.13
CA LYS A 769 -20.59 -19.67 -33.63
C LYS A 769 -20.89 -18.26 -33.10
N ILE A 770 -20.28 -17.86 -31.99
CA ILE A 770 -20.43 -16.53 -31.37
C ILE A 770 -19.37 -15.54 -31.89
N ILE A 771 -18.20 -16.02 -32.33
CA ILE A 771 -17.08 -15.18 -32.79
C ILE A 771 -17.07 -15.03 -34.32
N GLY A 772 -17.76 -15.91 -35.06
CA GLY A 772 -17.87 -15.87 -36.52
C GLY A 772 -19.30 -15.68 -37.00
N GLY A 773 -19.93 -14.56 -36.61
CA GLY A 773 -21.23 -14.09 -37.10
C GLY A 773 -21.23 -12.58 -37.20
#